data_AF-A0A7Y0G1C3-F1
#
_entry.id   AF-A0A7Y0G1C3-F1
#
_cell.length_a   1.000
_cell.length_b   1.000
_cell.length_c   1.000
_cell.angle_alpha   90.00
_cell.angle_beta   90.00
_cell.angle_gamma   90.00
#
_symmetry.space_group_name_H-M   'P 1'
#
loop_
_entity.id
_entity.type
_entity.pdbx_description
1 polymer ?
#
loop_
_entity_poly.entity_id
_entity_poly.type
_entity_poly.pdbx_seq_one_letter_code
_entity_poly.pdbx_strand_id
1 'polypeptide(L)'
;MTPALPRLRPHQTEAADAALAAFASGERRATVVSACGTGKTLTAAHIADQTAGDGHVLVVVPTLELLAQTIQRWREAGRGGTAIGVSSMKQTTSGLSGEQAIMTTAPDAAAQLMKRARAAVTVFVTYGSLHRIRHLHEQHQIPAWDLVVIDEAHRATRRSDEGWGIIHDDAQIPAKLRLYMTATPRIFRTPAPASGLSSLFESMPDATMDRVDIFGPTVYRLGLADAIERKILADYRVVMPVIEDTDLRTILTAPPAGTSHHNGLRTAALHVAVLRAIADHDLRRVLVFHNRIAAAHAFARALPGTASQVTGDLTIPDLWSHAVDSTQRTWQRRSLLKDFDATSRRAVLSNVRVLNEGVDIPAIDAVVFAAARKSVIDAIQSIGRALRQQPGEGKKATLVIPVYLPDGASAHDVLAGTSFGGLWNILQALRAHDDTFLDRVAMPHSSGSTSRPTRKVHYHLPERALEIAHALGLEITLPPTGDWDQAHTSATAYHDTYGHLDVPAHYTGPDGFALGEWIGNQRTRHTIGRLSPEHRTALDALGMLWLPPEGDFPRMLDHARAWAAQHGHLAPPHDATHGGHRVGRWITECRRKAKAGILTPAQVQTLTDIDPWWNPPFTVTWRRFYAYAKAHVEQHGNGHVPNAYKTPDGVPLGQWISRQRNHFHTLHPAQAELLLAIHLGPYAASIYHGPRGTERDQGFREHLQAAVAYFTREGHLRVPARHVETLWSDHPVRLGAWIHKIRKDPGSLTEEERQALERVHMVWDPKLGTRRTPPADQTSTTTGRA
;
A
#
# COMPACT_ATOMS: atom_id res chain seq x y z
N MET A 1 42.96 -16.70 -28.34
CA MET A 1 41.52 -16.55 -28.62
C MET A 1 41.09 -15.20 -28.08
N THR A 2 40.75 -14.26 -28.95
CA THR A 2 40.18 -12.95 -28.54
C THR A 2 38.84 -13.24 -27.85
N PRO A 3 38.58 -12.73 -26.63
CA PRO A 3 37.30 -12.95 -25.97
C PRO A 3 36.17 -12.42 -26.86
N ALA A 4 35.11 -13.22 -27.02
CA ALA A 4 33.94 -12.80 -27.78
C ALA A 4 33.33 -11.54 -27.15
N LEU A 5 33.01 -10.54 -27.97
CA LEU A 5 32.42 -9.30 -27.51
C LEU A 5 31.08 -9.57 -26.81
N PRO A 6 30.77 -8.88 -25.70
CA PRO A 6 29.53 -9.10 -24.97
C PRO A 6 28.33 -8.74 -25.86
N ARG A 7 27.46 -9.72 -26.12
CA ARG A 7 26.23 -9.50 -26.89
C ARG A 7 25.26 -8.65 -26.08
N LEU A 8 24.72 -7.60 -26.69
CA LEU A 8 23.68 -6.79 -26.08
C LEU A 8 22.42 -7.62 -25.79
N ARG A 9 21.80 -7.34 -24.65
CA ARG A 9 20.49 -7.88 -24.28
C ARG A 9 19.37 -7.15 -25.07
N PRO A 10 18.18 -7.75 -25.24
CA PRO A 10 17.11 -7.15 -26.04
C PRO A 10 16.78 -5.70 -25.70
N HIS A 11 16.62 -5.36 -24.42
CA HIS A 11 16.33 -3.99 -23.98
C HIS A 11 17.49 -3.02 -24.22
N GLN A 12 18.73 -3.51 -24.28
CA GLN A 12 19.90 -2.70 -24.62
C GLN A 12 19.95 -2.41 -26.12
N THR A 13 19.56 -3.39 -26.95
CA THR A 13 19.40 -3.23 -28.39
C THR A 13 18.28 -2.24 -28.71
N GLU A 14 17.10 -2.38 -28.10
CA GLU A 14 15.99 -1.41 -28.24
C GLU A 14 16.43 0.02 -27.93
N ALA A 15 17.17 0.22 -26.82
CA ALA A 15 17.67 1.52 -26.42
C ALA A 15 18.71 2.09 -27.39
N ALA A 16 19.59 1.24 -27.92
CA ALA A 16 20.59 1.63 -28.90
C ALA A 16 19.94 1.99 -30.24
N ASP A 17 19.06 1.14 -30.76
CA ASP A 17 18.36 1.33 -32.02
C ASP A 17 17.53 2.63 -32.00
N ALA A 18 16.84 2.91 -30.89
CA ALA A 18 16.09 4.17 -30.73
C ALA A 18 16.99 5.41 -30.78
N ALA A 19 18.16 5.37 -30.12
CA ALA A 19 19.12 6.47 -30.16
C ALA A 19 19.75 6.65 -31.56
N LEU A 20 20.12 5.54 -32.21
CA LEU A 20 20.69 5.54 -33.56
C LEU A 20 19.67 6.05 -34.59
N ALA A 21 18.41 5.63 -34.50
CA ALA A 21 17.34 6.09 -35.37
C ALA A 21 17.12 7.61 -35.24
N ALA A 22 17.14 8.16 -34.02
CA ALA A 22 17.01 9.59 -33.80
C ALA A 22 18.18 10.39 -34.41
N PHE A 23 19.41 9.90 -34.23
CA PHE A 23 20.57 10.54 -34.86
C PHE A 23 20.52 10.43 -36.39
N ALA A 24 20.08 9.30 -36.95
CA ALA A 24 19.90 9.12 -38.38
C ALA A 24 18.79 10.02 -38.96
N SER A 25 17.76 10.35 -38.18
CA SER A 25 16.71 11.31 -38.57
C SER A 25 17.12 12.78 -38.44
N GLY A 26 18.37 13.06 -38.07
CA GLY A 26 18.93 14.42 -38.00
C GLY A 26 18.91 15.05 -36.61
N GLU A 27 18.46 14.35 -35.56
CA GLU A 27 18.60 14.85 -34.19
C GLU A 27 20.08 14.93 -33.82
N ARG A 28 20.50 16.05 -33.22
CA ARG A 28 21.88 16.19 -32.69
C ARG A 28 22.00 15.80 -31.23
N ARG A 29 20.86 15.65 -30.54
CA ARG A 29 20.79 15.41 -29.10
C ARG A 29 19.72 14.36 -28.84
N ALA A 30 20.01 13.37 -28.00
CA ALA A 30 19.04 12.34 -27.64
C ALA A 30 19.17 11.97 -26.16
N THR A 31 18.04 11.71 -25.50
CA THR A 31 17.98 11.27 -24.11
C THR A 31 17.49 9.83 -24.00
N VAL A 32 18.27 8.99 -23.31
CA VAL A 32 17.91 7.61 -22.97
C VAL A 32 17.73 7.51 -21.46
N VAL A 33 16.49 7.22 -21.03
CA VAL A 33 16.17 6.98 -19.62
C VAL A 33 16.18 5.49 -19.37
N SER A 34 17.01 5.01 -18.44
CA SER A 34 17.05 3.59 -18.09
C SER A 34 17.41 3.39 -16.62
N ALA A 35 16.66 2.50 -15.97
CA ALA A 35 16.83 2.19 -14.55
C ALA A 35 18.27 1.81 -14.16
N CYS A 36 18.60 1.97 -12.89
CA CYS A 36 19.91 1.54 -12.37
C CYS A 36 20.02 0.01 -12.45
N GLY A 37 21.14 -0.50 -12.98
CA GLY A 37 21.38 -1.95 -13.09
C GLY A 37 21.00 -2.59 -14.43
N THR A 38 20.39 -1.86 -15.36
CA THR A 38 19.98 -2.37 -16.70
C THR A 38 21.13 -2.44 -17.73
N GLY A 39 22.31 -1.91 -17.38
CA GLY A 39 23.52 -1.97 -18.23
C GLY A 39 23.72 -0.77 -19.17
N LYS A 40 23.31 0.45 -18.75
CA LYS A 40 23.50 1.72 -19.50
C LYS A 40 24.89 1.88 -20.12
N THR A 41 25.95 1.54 -19.38
CA THR A 41 27.33 1.72 -19.83
C THR A 41 27.65 0.89 -21.09
N LEU A 42 27.12 -0.32 -21.21
CA LEU A 42 27.32 -1.17 -22.41
C LEU A 42 26.51 -0.64 -23.59
N THR A 43 25.27 -0.20 -23.35
CA THR A 43 24.45 0.47 -24.37
C THR A 43 25.16 1.72 -24.92
N ALA A 44 25.74 2.54 -24.04
CA ALA A 44 26.48 3.73 -24.43
C ALA A 44 27.70 3.43 -25.31
N ALA A 45 28.48 2.41 -24.95
CA ALA A 45 29.64 1.97 -25.72
C ALA A 45 29.22 1.50 -27.12
N HIS A 46 28.14 0.73 -27.22
CA HIS A 46 27.62 0.27 -28.50
C HIS A 46 27.11 1.42 -29.38
N ILE A 47 26.38 2.38 -28.81
CA ILE A 47 25.94 3.57 -29.55
C ILE A 47 27.17 4.34 -30.05
N ALA A 48 28.19 4.51 -29.21
CA ALA A 48 29.43 5.19 -29.61
C ALA A 48 30.16 4.50 -30.76
N ASP A 49 30.22 3.16 -30.76
CA ASP A 49 30.81 2.39 -31.86
C ASP A 49 30.03 2.58 -33.17
N GLN A 50 28.70 2.59 -33.11
CA GLN A 50 27.85 2.74 -34.31
C GLN A 50 27.82 4.19 -34.84
N THR A 51 27.86 5.20 -33.97
CA THR A 51 27.80 6.61 -34.41
C THR A 51 29.16 7.19 -34.75
N ALA A 52 30.19 6.77 -34.01
CA ALA A 52 31.49 7.43 -33.99
C ALA A 52 32.64 6.45 -34.22
N GLY A 53 32.39 5.25 -34.78
CA GLY A 53 33.36 4.27 -35.30
C GLY A 53 34.82 4.55 -34.93
N ASP A 54 35.60 5.07 -35.88
CA ASP A 54 37.00 5.51 -35.68
C ASP A 54 37.16 6.99 -35.27
N GLY A 55 36.06 7.68 -34.97
CA GLY A 55 35.99 9.06 -34.49
C GLY A 55 36.31 9.27 -33.01
N HIS A 56 36.28 10.54 -32.59
CA HIS A 56 36.58 10.97 -31.24
C HIS A 56 35.34 11.02 -30.36
N VAL A 57 35.41 10.39 -29.20
CA VAL A 57 34.29 10.29 -28.25
C VAL A 57 34.67 10.89 -26.90
N LEU A 58 33.79 11.70 -26.33
CA LEU A 58 33.92 12.20 -24.96
C LEU A 58 32.88 11.52 -24.07
N VAL A 59 33.32 10.96 -22.94
CA VAL A 59 32.46 10.32 -21.95
C VAL A 59 32.55 11.06 -20.63
N VAL A 60 31.44 11.62 -20.17
CA VAL A 60 31.34 12.39 -18.93
C VAL A 60 30.67 11.56 -17.85
N VAL A 61 31.32 11.47 -16.68
CA VAL A 61 30.84 10.69 -15.53
C VAL A 61 30.88 11.47 -14.21
N PRO A 62 30.04 11.15 -13.21
CA PRO A 62 29.99 11.80 -11.89
C PRO A 62 31.26 11.66 -11.05
N THR A 63 31.84 10.46 -10.98
CA THR A 63 32.87 10.15 -9.97
C THR A 63 34.13 9.58 -10.61
N LEU A 64 35.25 9.74 -9.89
CA LEU A 64 36.54 9.16 -10.26
C LEU A 64 36.47 7.63 -10.35
N GLU A 65 35.72 6.99 -9.46
CA GLU A 65 35.54 5.53 -9.45
C GLU A 65 34.76 5.05 -10.67
N LEU A 66 33.67 5.75 -11.02
CA LEU A 66 32.92 5.43 -12.24
C LEU A 66 33.76 5.65 -13.50
N LEU A 67 34.66 6.64 -13.51
CA LEU A 67 35.55 6.88 -14.65
C LEU A 67 36.41 5.65 -14.95
N ALA A 68 37.09 5.10 -13.94
CA ALA A 68 37.92 3.92 -14.12
C ALA A 68 37.07 2.69 -14.53
N GLN A 69 35.90 2.51 -13.91
CA GLN A 69 34.98 1.42 -14.23
C GLN A 69 34.44 1.53 -15.68
N THR A 70 34.08 2.74 -16.10
CA THR A 70 33.53 3.01 -17.45
C THR A 70 34.58 2.72 -18.51
N ILE A 71 35.84 3.13 -18.29
CA ILE A 71 36.96 2.78 -19.18
C ILE A 71 37.06 1.27 -19.34
N GLN A 72 37.09 0.53 -18.22
CA GLN A 72 37.22 -0.92 -18.26
C GLN A 72 36.05 -1.58 -19.01
N ARG A 73 34.81 -1.17 -18.72
CA ARG A 73 33.62 -1.69 -19.41
C ARG A 73 33.59 -1.36 -20.89
N TRP A 74 34.07 -0.19 -21.31
CA TRP A 74 34.19 0.16 -22.72
C TRP A 74 35.24 -0.68 -23.45
N ARG A 75 36.36 -1.00 -22.79
CA ARG A 75 37.36 -1.94 -23.33
C ARG A 75 36.79 -3.35 -23.46
N GLU A 76 36.08 -3.84 -22.43
CA GLU A 76 35.39 -5.15 -22.46
C GLU A 76 34.31 -5.20 -23.55
N ALA A 77 33.64 -4.08 -23.83
CA ALA A 77 32.66 -3.96 -24.90
C ALA A 77 33.27 -3.95 -26.32
N GLY A 78 34.61 -3.86 -26.43
CA GLY A 78 35.31 -3.88 -27.72
C GLY A 78 35.79 -2.53 -28.24
N ARG A 79 35.58 -1.43 -27.51
CA ARG A 79 36.04 -0.09 -27.94
C ARG A 79 37.57 -0.07 -28.03
N GLY A 80 38.08 -0.07 -29.26
CA GLY A 80 39.49 0.03 -29.59
C GLY A 80 40.07 1.45 -29.43
N GLY A 81 41.27 1.68 -29.96
CA GLY A 81 41.90 2.99 -30.00
C GLY A 81 42.48 3.49 -28.67
N THR A 82 42.85 4.77 -28.62
CA THR A 82 43.48 5.38 -27.45
C THR A 82 42.42 5.84 -26.45
N ALA A 83 42.50 5.35 -25.20
CA ALA A 83 41.65 5.84 -24.11
C ALA A 83 42.45 6.79 -23.21
N ILE A 84 41.88 7.96 -22.91
CA ILE A 84 42.51 8.98 -22.06
C ILE A 84 41.57 9.29 -20.90
N GLY A 85 42.04 9.16 -19.67
CA GLY A 85 41.30 9.59 -18.48
C GLY A 85 41.75 10.98 -18.03
N VAL A 86 40.92 12.00 -18.22
CA VAL A 86 41.20 13.38 -17.81
C VAL A 86 40.59 13.64 -16.45
N SER A 87 41.41 13.52 -15.39
CA SER A 87 40.95 13.72 -14.01
C SER A 87 42.11 13.88 -13.03
N SER A 88 41.81 14.14 -11.76
CA SER A 88 42.80 14.14 -10.67
C SER A 88 43.29 12.73 -10.27
N MET A 89 42.74 11.67 -10.84
CA MET A 89 43.17 10.30 -10.57
C MET A 89 44.51 10.00 -11.25
N LYS A 90 45.47 9.50 -10.48
CA LYS A 90 46.77 9.07 -11.00
C LYS A 90 46.67 7.70 -11.68
N GLN A 91 47.56 7.42 -12.64
CA GLN A 91 47.66 6.11 -13.29
C GLN A 91 47.74 4.96 -12.27
N THR A 92 48.63 5.09 -11.27
CA THR A 92 48.86 4.05 -10.25
C THR A 92 47.66 3.77 -9.35
N THR A 93 46.78 4.75 -9.14
CA THR A 93 45.58 4.58 -8.33
C THR A 93 44.35 4.20 -9.14
N SER A 94 44.43 4.30 -10.47
CA SER A 94 43.31 3.97 -11.36
C SER A 94 43.02 2.48 -11.41
N GLY A 95 44.04 1.64 -11.20
CA GLY A 95 43.95 0.19 -11.42
C GLY A 95 43.94 -0.20 -12.90
N LEU A 96 44.18 0.76 -13.80
CA LEU A 96 44.24 0.55 -15.24
C LEU A 96 45.70 0.50 -15.71
N SER A 97 46.02 -0.42 -16.61
CA SER A 97 47.30 -0.43 -17.33
C SER A 97 47.38 0.75 -18.31
N GLY A 98 48.60 1.12 -18.72
CA GLY A 98 48.79 2.16 -19.74
C GLY A 98 48.19 1.80 -21.10
N GLU A 99 48.04 0.50 -21.38
CA GLU A 99 47.34 0.00 -22.58
C GLU A 99 45.83 0.18 -22.46
N GLN A 100 45.27 -0.02 -21.27
CA GLN A 100 43.84 0.17 -21.02
C GLN A 100 43.45 1.65 -21.15
N ALA A 101 44.18 2.55 -20.47
CA ALA A 101 44.05 3.99 -20.63
C ALA A 101 45.24 4.77 -20.07
N ILE A 102 45.47 5.97 -20.62
CA ILE A 102 46.46 6.92 -20.13
C ILE A 102 45.76 7.99 -19.29
N MET A 103 46.11 8.06 -18.01
CA MET A 103 45.54 9.02 -17.06
C MET A 103 46.36 10.32 -17.04
N THR A 104 45.69 11.47 -17.20
CA THR A 104 46.34 12.79 -17.15
C THR A 104 45.47 13.83 -16.46
N THR A 105 46.12 14.76 -15.76
CA THR A 105 45.50 16.01 -15.29
C THR A 105 45.71 17.15 -16.28
N ALA A 106 46.77 17.12 -17.09
CA ALA A 106 47.16 18.24 -17.94
C ALA A 106 46.41 18.20 -19.29
N PRO A 107 45.68 19.27 -19.65
CA PRO A 107 45.06 19.38 -20.97
C PRO A 107 46.07 19.24 -22.11
N ASP A 108 47.26 19.85 -21.98
CA ASP A 108 48.30 19.81 -23.02
C ASP A 108 48.77 18.39 -23.31
N ALA A 109 48.91 17.56 -22.27
CA ALA A 109 49.26 16.15 -22.43
C ALA A 109 48.12 15.38 -23.12
N ALA A 110 46.86 15.65 -22.77
CA ALA A 110 45.72 15.06 -23.47
C ALA A 110 45.68 15.47 -24.96
N ALA A 111 45.96 16.74 -25.27
CA ALA A 111 46.04 17.23 -26.65
C ALA A 111 47.14 16.53 -27.44
N GLN A 112 48.32 16.38 -26.86
CA GLN A 112 49.44 15.68 -27.50
C GLN A 112 49.12 14.21 -27.76
N LEU A 113 48.47 13.54 -26.80
CA LEU A 113 48.02 12.16 -26.98
C LEU A 113 46.97 12.04 -28.10
N MET A 114 46.02 12.98 -28.17
CA MET A 114 45.03 13.03 -29.25
C MET A 114 45.69 13.25 -30.62
N LYS A 115 46.64 14.20 -30.72
CA LYS A 115 47.35 14.50 -31.97
C LYS A 115 48.26 13.36 -32.44
N ARG A 116 48.79 12.54 -31.51
CA ARG A 116 49.65 11.39 -31.83
C ARG A 116 48.87 10.11 -32.13
N ALA A 117 47.62 10.02 -31.71
CA ALA A 117 46.81 8.83 -31.90
C ALA A 117 46.56 8.61 -33.41
N ARG A 118 46.82 7.39 -33.88
CA ARG A 118 46.55 6.97 -35.26
C ARG A 118 45.14 6.38 -35.45
N ALA A 119 44.38 6.27 -34.37
CA ALA A 119 43.05 5.67 -34.30
C ALA A 119 42.12 6.52 -33.43
N ALA A 120 40.84 6.14 -33.37
CA ALA A 120 39.83 6.72 -32.48
C ALA A 120 40.40 7.02 -31.09
N VAL A 121 40.03 8.19 -30.56
CA VAL A 121 40.37 8.57 -29.19
C VAL A 121 39.09 8.69 -28.38
N THR A 122 39.03 7.95 -27.28
CA THR A 122 37.95 8.08 -26.31
C THR A 122 38.48 8.76 -25.05
N VAL A 123 37.96 9.94 -24.76
CA VAL A 123 38.34 10.71 -23.57
C VAL A 123 37.27 10.56 -22.50
N PHE A 124 37.67 10.13 -21.32
CA PHE A 124 36.81 9.98 -20.15
C PHE A 124 37.11 11.10 -19.17
N VAL A 125 36.09 11.82 -18.71
CA VAL A 125 36.25 12.97 -17.83
C VAL A 125 35.20 12.97 -16.73
N THR A 126 35.56 13.44 -15.54
CA THR A 126 34.57 13.70 -14.49
C THR A 126 33.90 15.05 -14.70
N TYR A 127 32.64 15.24 -14.28
CA TYR A 127 32.01 16.58 -14.30
C TYR A 127 32.86 17.68 -13.66
N GLY A 128 33.52 17.41 -12.53
CA GLY A 128 34.44 18.36 -11.87
C GLY A 128 35.69 18.73 -12.67
N SER A 129 35.98 18.01 -13.76
CA SER A 129 37.13 18.22 -14.64
C SER A 129 36.73 18.75 -16.04
N LEU A 130 35.46 19.11 -16.27
CA LEU A 130 34.98 19.61 -17.57
C LEU A 130 35.72 20.88 -18.03
N HIS A 131 36.14 21.74 -17.11
CA HIS A 131 36.95 22.93 -17.41
C HIS A 131 38.25 22.58 -18.15
N ARG A 132 38.80 21.37 -17.95
CA ARG A 132 40.01 20.89 -18.64
C ARG A 132 39.73 20.57 -20.11
N ILE A 133 38.52 20.10 -20.42
CA ILE A 133 38.07 19.84 -21.79
C ILE A 133 37.77 21.14 -22.52
N ARG A 134 37.20 22.14 -21.85
CA ARG A 134 37.08 23.49 -22.42
C ARG A 134 38.45 24.06 -22.80
N HIS A 135 39.40 24.01 -21.86
CA HIS A 135 40.76 24.48 -22.10
C HIS A 135 41.45 23.74 -23.27
N LEU A 136 41.14 22.46 -23.45
CA LEU A 136 41.63 21.65 -24.57
C LEU A 136 41.17 22.21 -25.93
N HIS A 137 39.90 22.63 -26.02
CA HIS A 137 39.35 23.28 -27.21
C HIS A 137 39.91 24.70 -27.41
N GLU A 138 39.96 25.49 -26.33
CA GLU A 138 40.44 26.89 -26.35
C GLU A 138 41.91 27.01 -26.79
N GLN A 139 42.80 26.15 -26.28
CA GLN A 139 44.25 26.31 -26.46
C GLN A 139 44.84 25.43 -27.56
N HIS A 140 44.23 24.28 -27.86
CA HIS A 140 44.86 23.27 -28.72
C HIS A 140 44.13 23.01 -30.04
N GLN A 141 42.98 23.67 -30.27
CA GLN A 141 42.18 23.58 -31.50
C GLN A 141 41.92 22.13 -31.93
N ILE A 142 41.55 21.29 -30.97
CA ILE A 142 41.18 19.89 -31.26
C ILE A 142 39.87 19.84 -32.07
N PRO A 143 39.66 18.81 -32.89
CA PRO A 143 38.41 18.65 -33.63
C PRO A 143 37.21 18.50 -32.68
N ALA A 144 36.02 18.85 -33.19
CA ALA A 144 34.76 18.60 -32.48
C ALA A 144 34.58 17.09 -32.22
N TRP A 145 33.98 16.75 -31.08
CA TRP A 145 33.68 15.38 -30.72
C TRP A 145 32.62 14.80 -31.66
N ASP A 146 32.81 13.58 -32.16
CA ASP A 146 31.81 12.90 -32.98
C ASP A 146 30.59 12.50 -32.14
N LEU A 147 30.85 12.05 -30.91
CA LEU A 147 29.82 11.81 -29.90
C LEU A 147 30.30 12.27 -28.52
N VAL A 148 29.41 12.94 -27.79
CA VAL A 148 29.55 13.14 -26.34
C VAL A 148 28.50 12.28 -25.63
N VAL A 149 28.94 11.38 -24.75
CA VAL A 149 28.10 10.60 -23.86
C VAL A 149 28.12 11.23 -22.48
N ILE A 150 26.95 11.60 -21.97
CA ILE A 150 26.77 12.24 -20.66
C ILE A 150 26.04 11.25 -19.75
N ASP A 151 26.78 10.60 -18.85
CA ASP A 151 26.21 9.69 -17.85
C ASP A 151 25.76 10.46 -16.61
N GLU A 152 24.70 9.97 -15.95
CA GLU A 152 23.97 10.67 -14.88
C GLU A 152 23.63 12.13 -15.26
N ALA A 153 23.10 12.31 -16.47
CA ALA A 153 22.85 13.62 -17.10
C ALA A 153 21.95 14.56 -16.29
N HIS A 154 21.15 14.03 -15.36
CA HIS A 154 20.33 14.81 -14.44
C HIS A 154 21.16 15.79 -13.58
N ARG A 155 22.46 15.50 -13.42
CA ARG A 155 23.42 16.37 -12.73
C ARG A 155 23.70 17.68 -13.46
N ALA A 156 23.53 17.71 -14.78
CA ALA A 156 23.81 18.86 -15.63
C ALA A 156 22.61 19.80 -15.80
N THR A 157 21.50 19.57 -15.08
CA THR A 157 20.26 20.37 -15.15
C THR A 157 20.37 21.79 -14.57
N ARG A 158 21.48 22.13 -13.89
CA ARG A 158 21.73 23.50 -13.38
C ARG A 158 22.20 24.44 -14.50
N ARG A 159 21.96 25.75 -14.33
CA ARG A 159 22.27 26.79 -15.33
C ARG A 159 23.75 26.75 -15.76
N SER A 160 24.02 27.17 -16.99
CA SER A 160 25.35 27.11 -17.65
C SER A 160 26.40 28.04 -17.03
N ASP A 161 25.97 29.08 -16.32
CA ASP A 161 26.77 30.07 -15.58
C ASP A 161 27.15 29.60 -14.16
N GLU A 162 26.37 28.69 -13.56
CA GLU A 162 26.62 28.09 -12.25
C GLU A 162 26.50 26.56 -12.29
N GLY A 163 27.60 25.88 -12.65
CA GLY A 163 27.72 24.43 -12.48
C GLY A 163 28.23 23.70 -13.71
N TRP A 164 27.68 22.51 -13.97
CA TRP A 164 28.16 21.60 -15.02
C TRP A 164 27.48 21.81 -16.39
N GLY A 165 26.64 22.85 -16.52
CA GLY A 165 25.88 23.15 -17.74
C GLY A 165 26.73 23.53 -18.95
N ILE A 166 28.04 23.80 -18.77
CA ILE A 166 29.03 23.94 -19.85
C ILE A 166 28.98 22.76 -20.84
N ILE A 167 28.61 21.57 -20.37
CA ILE A 167 28.53 20.39 -21.23
C ILE A 167 27.46 20.53 -22.32
N HIS A 168 26.51 21.45 -22.21
CA HIS A 168 25.45 21.64 -23.22
C HIS A 168 25.82 22.66 -24.30
N ASP A 169 26.92 23.39 -24.11
CA ASP A 169 27.33 24.51 -24.95
C ASP A 169 28.29 24.03 -26.04
N ASP A 170 27.82 24.06 -27.30
CA ASP A 170 28.61 23.63 -28.47
C ASP A 170 29.71 24.64 -28.84
N ALA A 171 29.69 25.87 -28.33
CA ALA A 171 30.80 26.82 -28.50
C ALA A 171 31.94 26.52 -27.52
N GLN A 172 31.63 26.07 -26.31
CA GLN A 172 32.64 25.74 -25.30
C GLN A 172 33.17 24.31 -25.41
N ILE A 173 32.31 23.33 -25.75
CA ILE A 173 32.68 21.94 -25.97
C ILE A 173 32.03 21.46 -27.29
N PRO A 174 32.64 21.73 -28.45
CA PRO A 174 32.11 21.34 -29.76
C PRO A 174 31.83 19.85 -29.89
N ALA A 175 30.61 19.49 -30.30
CA ALA A 175 30.16 18.12 -30.50
C ALA A 175 29.20 18.00 -31.69
N LYS A 176 29.32 16.94 -32.50
CA LYS A 176 28.37 16.62 -33.57
C LYS A 176 27.07 16.08 -32.96
N LEU A 177 27.19 15.06 -32.10
CA LEU A 177 26.10 14.38 -31.42
C LEU A 177 26.27 14.38 -29.90
N ARG A 178 25.16 14.41 -29.16
CA ARG A 178 25.13 14.28 -27.68
C ARG A 178 24.11 13.25 -27.24
N LEU A 179 24.57 12.26 -26.48
CA LEU A 179 23.73 11.24 -25.84
C LEU A 179 23.67 11.50 -24.34
N TYR A 180 22.47 11.78 -23.83
CA TYR A 180 22.22 11.95 -22.40
C TYR A 180 21.64 10.66 -21.83
N MET A 181 22.23 10.15 -20.75
CA MET A 181 21.77 8.93 -20.08
C MET A 181 21.52 9.19 -18.60
N THR A 182 20.39 8.70 -18.10
CA THR A 182 20.04 8.84 -16.67
C THR A 182 19.03 7.78 -16.25
N ALA A 183 18.95 7.49 -14.95
CA ALA A 183 17.82 6.76 -14.37
C ALA A 183 16.72 7.69 -13.84
N THR A 184 17.05 8.96 -13.57
CA THR A 184 16.19 9.92 -12.86
C THR A 184 16.20 11.26 -13.59
N PRO A 185 15.39 11.46 -14.65
CA PRO A 185 15.41 12.67 -15.48
C PRO A 185 14.84 13.91 -14.78
N ARG A 186 14.05 13.74 -13.72
CA ARG A 186 13.50 14.83 -12.89
C ARG A 186 13.93 14.69 -11.44
N ILE A 187 14.18 15.82 -10.77
CA ILE A 187 14.69 15.90 -9.40
C ILE A 187 13.80 16.84 -8.59
N PHE A 188 13.33 16.35 -7.45
CA PHE A 188 12.50 17.09 -6.50
C PHE A 188 13.22 17.18 -5.15
N ARG A 189 13.38 18.38 -4.59
CA ARG A 189 13.59 18.59 -3.16
C ARG A 189 12.30 19.12 -2.56
N THR A 190 12.10 18.85 -1.29
CA THR A 190 10.84 19.13 -0.61
C THR A 190 10.66 20.62 -0.33
N PRO A 191 9.44 21.15 -0.50
CA PRO A 191 8.87 22.16 0.38
C PRO A 191 8.55 21.54 1.76
N ALA A 192 8.40 22.37 2.80
CA ALA A 192 7.97 21.96 4.14
C ALA A 192 6.64 21.16 4.11
N PRO A 193 6.34 20.31 5.12
CA PRO A 193 5.24 19.35 5.01
C PRO A 193 3.88 20.05 5.02
N ALA A 194 3.17 19.98 3.90
CA ALA A 194 1.71 20.11 3.85
C ALA A 194 1.12 18.70 3.74
N SER A 195 0.20 18.38 4.65
CA SER A 195 -0.42 17.08 4.87
C SER A 195 -1.17 16.53 3.64
N GLY A 196 -0.82 15.31 3.22
CA GLY A 196 -1.61 14.50 2.27
C GLY A 196 -0.84 14.06 1.01
N LEU A 197 -1.23 12.93 0.42
CA LEU A 197 -0.70 12.45 -0.89
C LEU A 197 -0.95 13.48 -2.02
N SER A 198 -1.99 14.31 -1.90
CA SER A 198 -2.37 15.34 -2.87
C SER A 198 -1.29 16.41 -3.10
N SER A 199 -0.55 16.80 -2.04
CA SER A 199 0.49 17.84 -2.14
C SER A 199 1.75 17.36 -2.88
N LEU A 200 1.94 16.05 -3.02
CA LEU A 200 3.01 15.45 -3.84
C LEU A 200 2.73 15.57 -5.35
N PHE A 201 1.47 15.68 -5.76
CA PHE A 201 1.09 15.82 -7.17
C PHE A 201 1.19 17.26 -7.68
N GLU A 202 1.22 18.26 -6.80
CA GLU A 202 1.24 19.69 -7.13
C GLU A 202 2.65 20.32 -7.08
N SER A 203 3.65 19.59 -6.59
CA SER A 203 5.01 20.10 -6.43
C SER A 203 5.78 20.15 -7.75
N MET A 204 6.36 21.30 -8.09
CA MET A 204 7.22 21.47 -9.28
C MET A 204 8.62 20.88 -9.04
N PRO A 205 9.27 20.27 -10.05
CA PRO A 205 10.66 19.80 -9.94
C PRO A 205 11.62 20.96 -9.73
N ASP A 206 12.64 20.76 -8.90
CA ASP A 206 13.75 21.72 -8.77
C ASP A 206 14.69 21.68 -9.98
N ALA A 207 14.80 20.52 -10.61
CA ALA A 207 15.66 20.28 -11.76
C ALA A 207 15.00 19.24 -12.67
N THR A 208 14.92 19.54 -13.97
CA THR A 208 14.30 18.65 -14.96
C THR A 208 15.10 18.61 -16.26
N MET A 209 15.09 17.47 -16.91
CA MET A 209 15.59 17.26 -18.26
C MET A 209 14.51 17.40 -19.36
N ASP A 210 13.32 17.93 -19.03
CA ASP A 210 12.20 18.09 -19.99
C ASP A 210 12.48 19.09 -21.14
N ARG A 211 13.54 19.89 -21.02
CA ARG A 211 13.96 20.84 -22.05
C ARG A 211 14.60 20.13 -23.24
N VAL A 212 13.75 19.82 -24.23
CA VAL A 212 14.14 19.19 -25.51
C VAL A 212 15.22 19.98 -26.24
N ASP A 213 15.24 21.30 -26.12
CA ASP A 213 16.24 22.15 -26.74
C ASP A 213 17.65 21.99 -26.12
N ILE A 214 17.75 21.56 -24.85
CA ILE A 214 19.02 21.24 -24.19
C ILE A 214 19.36 19.75 -24.32
N PHE A 215 18.40 18.88 -24.01
CA PHE A 215 18.63 17.44 -23.81
C PHE A 215 18.22 16.57 -25.01
N GLY A 216 17.59 17.17 -26.02
CA GLY A 216 16.97 16.43 -27.11
C GLY A 216 15.72 15.67 -26.66
N PRO A 217 15.01 15.00 -27.60
CA PRO A 217 13.89 14.14 -27.26
C PRO A 217 14.33 12.96 -26.38
N THR A 218 13.43 12.51 -25.49
CA THR A 218 13.60 11.21 -24.84
C THR A 218 13.21 10.12 -25.83
N VAL A 219 14.21 9.43 -26.39
CA VAL A 219 14.05 8.45 -27.47
C VAL A 219 13.76 7.04 -26.95
N TYR A 220 14.16 6.75 -25.71
CA TYR A 220 13.90 5.48 -25.05
C TYR A 220 13.71 5.69 -23.55
N ARG A 221 12.77 4.96 -22.96
CA ARG A 221 12.53 4.94 -21.52
C ARG A 221 12.30 3.49 -21.05
N LEU A 222 13.13 3.04 -20.12
CA LEU A 222 12.95 1.81 -19.37
C LEU A 222 12.95 2.12 -17.87
N GLY A 223 11.76 2.12 -17.28
CA GLY A 223 11.51 2.33 -15.87
C GLY A 223 12.12 1.29 -14.95
N LEU A 224 12.15 1.56 -13.63
CA LEU A 224 12.50 0.52 -12.67
C LEU A 224 11.45 -0.58 -12.68
N ALA A 225 10.18 -0.17 -12.67
CA ALA A 225 9.05 -1.09 -12.60
C ALA A 225 8.92 -1.92 -13.89
N ASP A 226 9.05 -1.28 -15.06
CA ASP A 226 9.11 -1.99 -16.36
C ASP A 226 10.27 -3.01 -16.40
N ALA A 227 11.43 -2.66 -15.84
CA ALA A 227 12.57 -3.56 -15.80
C ALA A 227 12.34 -4.76 -14.85
N ILE A 228 11.59 -4.59 -13.76
CA ILE A 228 11.20 -5.69 -12.87
C ILE A 228 10.18 -6.59 -13.58
N GLU A 229 9.16 -6.01 -14.22
CA GLU A 229 8.12 -6.74 -14.96
C GLU A 229 8.68 -7.59 -16.09
N ARG A 230 9.61 -7.01 -16.87
CA ARG A 230 10.34 -7.71 -17.93
C ARG A 230 11.39 -8.68 -17.39
N LYS A 231 11.45 -8.89 -16.07
CA LYS A 231 12.39 -9.78 -15.36
C LYS A 231 13.87 -9.43 -15.63
N ILE A 232 14.16 -8.19 -16.06
CA ILE A 232 15.52 -7.66 -16.26
C ILE A 232 16.17 -7.35 -14.91
N LEU A 233 15.38 -6.79 -13.99
CA LEU A 233 15.73 -6.57 -12.59
C LEU A 233 14.91 -7.51 -11.71
N ALA A 234 15.46 -7.82 -10.54
CA ALA A 234 14.84 -8.68 -9.54
C ALA A 234 13.63 -7.97 -8.92
N ASP A 235 12.60 -8.74 -8.63
CA ASP A 235 11.52 -8.28 -7.76
C ASP A 235 12.05 -8.09 -6.34
N TYR A 236 11.32 -7.35 -5.50
CA TYR A 236 11.71 -7.10 -4.12
C TYR A 236 10.58 -7.31 -3.12
N ARG A 237 10.99 -7.70 -1.91
CA ARG A 237 10.14 -7.70 -0.72
C ARG A 237 10.65 -6.66 0.27
N VAL A 238 9.72 -6.04 0.99
CA VAL A 238 10.05 -5.16 2.10
C VAL A 238 9.76 -5.89 3.40
N VAL A 239 10.74 -5.86 4.28
CA VAL A 239 10.74 -6.60 5.54
C VAL A 239 10.92 -5.61 6.68
N MET A 240 10.05 -5.72 7.68
CA MET A 240 10.07 -4.89 8.87
C MET A 240 10.11 -5.74 10.13
N PRO A 241 10.89 -5.34 11.15
CA PRO A 241 10.87 -6.03 12.42
C PRO A 241 9.56 -5.79 13.17
N VAL A 242 8.96 -6.86 13.66
CA VAL A 242 7.78 -6.84 14.55
C VAL A 242 8.25 -7.11 15.96
N ILE A 243 7.73 -6.35 16.93
CA ILE A 243 8.03 -6.57 18.35
C ILE A 243 6.71 -6.70 19.11
N GLU A 244 6.48 -7.92 19.62
CA GLU A 244 5.32 -8.24 20.46
C GLU A 244 5.42 -7.54 21.83
N ASP A 245 6.62 -7.50 22.40
CA ASP A 245 6.90 -6.86 23.69
C ASP A 245 6.65 -5.33 23.61
N THR A 246 5.63 -4.88 24.33
CA THR A 246 5.19 -3.48 24.31
C THR A 246 6.17 -2.54 25.00
N ASP A 247 6.89 -3.00 26.03
CA ASP A 247 7.87 -2.20 26.76
C ASP A 247 9.12 -2.00 25.92
N LEU A 248 9.63 -3.08 25.33
CA LEU A 248 10.75 -3.05 24.39
C LEU A 248 10.42 -2.18 23.17
N ARG A 249 9.21 -2.32 22.60
CA ARG A 249 8.75 -1.47 21.49
C ARG A 249 8.72 0.00 21.91
N THR A 250 8.20 0.32 23.10
CA THR A 250 8.15 1.70 23.61
C THR A 250 9.54 2.31 23.73
N ILE A 251 10.51 1.54 24.23
CA ILE A 251 11.91 1.97 24.35
C ILE A 251 12.55 2.20 22.97
N LEU A 252 12.31 1.31 22.01
CA LEU A 252 12.92 1.37 20.68
C LEU A 252 12.30 2.43 19.76
N THR A 253 11.00 2.75 19.97
CA THR A 253 10.25 3.76 19.21
C THR A 253 10.33 5.16 19.83
N ALA A 254 10.68 5.27 21.12
CA ALA A 254 10.90 6.56 21.77
C ALA A 254 12.02 7.39 21.10
N PRO A 255 11.93 8.73 21.15
CA PRO A 255 13.04 9.60 20.76
C PRO A 255 14.31 9.22 21.53
N PRO A 256 15.51 9.33 20.93
CA PRO A 256 16.74 8.93 21.59
C PRO A 256 16.94 9.75 22.89
N ALA A 257 16.65 9.12 24.04
CA ALA A 257 16.69 9.73 25.37
C ALA A 257 18.12 10.04 25.87
N GLY A 258 19.14 9.74 25.06
CA GLY A 258 20.54 10.07 25.36
C GLY A 258 21.20 9.21 26.46
N THR A 259 20.53 8.18 26.97
CA THR A 259 21.12 7.25 27.94
C THR A 259 21.81 6.06 27.25
N SER A 260 22.83 5.49 27.91
CA SER A 260 23.62 4.37 27.38
C SER A 260 22.74 3.16 27.04
N HIS A 261 21.87 2.78 27.98
CA HIS A 261 21.00 1.62 27.89
C HIS A 261 20.06 1.67 26.68
N HIS A 262 19.38 2.80 26.47
CA HIS A 262 18.44 2.96 25.34
C HIS A 262 19.15 2.85 23.99
N ASN A 263 20.36 3.40 23.88
CA ASN A 263 21.14 3.33 22.64
C ASN A 263 21.73 1.93 22.41
N GLY A 264 22.10 1.21 23.47
CA GLY A 264 22.55 -0.18 23.41
C GLY A 264 21.46 -1.12 22.92
N LEU A 265 20.23 -0.97 23.44
CA LEU A 265 19.05 -1.72 22.99
C LEU A 265 18.72 -1.46 21.51
N ARG A 266 18.74 -0.20 21.05
CA ARG A 266 18.49 0.13 19.63
C ARG A 266 19.54 -0.45 18.69
N THR A 267 20.79 -0.50 19.14
CA THR A 267 21.89 -1.11 18.39
C THR A 267 21.69 -2.62 18.30
N ALA A 268 21.36 -3.27 19.42
CA ALA A 268 21.06 -4.69 19.47
C ALA A 268 19.85 -5.06 18.60
N ALA A 269 18.77 -4.29 18.66
CA ALA A 269 17.57 -4.54 17.85
C ALA A 269 17.85 -4.43 16.34
N LEU A 270 18.66 -3.45 15.90
CA LEU A 270 19.09 -3.38 14.51
C LEU A 270 19.99 -4.57 14.12
N HIS A 271 20.91 -4.98 15.00
CA HIS A 271 21.76 -6.15 14.75
C HIS A 271 20.91 -7.41 14.60
N VAL A 272 20.00 -7.66 15.55
CA VAL A 272 19.08 -8.80 15.54
C VAL A 272 18.21 -8.78 14.29
N ALA A 273 17.65 -7.63 13.89
CA ALA A 273 16.88 -7.53 12.65
C ALA A 273 17.70 -7.91 11.40
N VAL A 274 18.98 -7.54 11.34
CA VAL A 274 19.89 -7.95 10.25
C VAL A 274 20.19 -9.45 10.30
N LEU A 275 20.51 -10.00 11.48
CA LEU A 275 20.79 -11.43 11.65
C LEU A 275 19.56 -12.28 11.32
N ARG A 276 18.37 -11.84 11.76
CA ARG A 276 17.09 -12.47 11.45
C ARG A 276 16.77 -12.43 9.97
N ALA A 277 16.99 -11.29 9.32
CA ALA A 277 16.80 -11.18 7.88
C ALA A 277 17.77 -12.12 7.15
N ILE A 278 19.02 -12.24 7.61
CA ILE A 278 19.99 -13.17 7.05
C ILE A 278 19.51 -14.62 7.18
N ALA A 279 19.09 -15.03 8.38
CA ALA A 279 18.63 -16.39 8.67
C ALA A 279 17.33 -16.74 7.92
N ASP A 280 16.25 -15.99 8.14
CA ASP A 280 14.89 -16.28 7.64
C ASP A 280 14.77 -16.22 6.12
N HIS A 281 15.72 -15.56 5.45
CA HIS A 281 15.68 -15.31 4.01
C HIS A 281 16.91 -15.83 3.27
N ASP A 282 17.74 -16.63 3.93
CA ASP A 282 19.00 -17.19 3.40
C ASP A 282 19.89 -16.16 2.67
N LEU A 283 19.99 -14.96 3.23
CA LEU A 283 20.77 -13.89 2.60
C LEU A 283 22.27 -14.16 2.77
N ARG A 284 23.03 -14.04 1.69
CA ARG A 284 24.49 -14.18 1.72
C ARG A 284 25.19 -12.84 1.78
N ARG A 285 24.72 -11.84 1.03
CA ARG A 285 25.38 -10.54 0.91
C ARG A 285 24.41 -9.42 1.23
N VAL A 286 24.65 -8.73 2.34
CA VAL A 286 23.79 -7.68 2.87
C VAL A 286 24.53 -6.35 2.92
N LEU A 287 23.90 -5.30 2.42
CA LEU A 287 24.44 -3.95 2.45
C LEU A 287 23.67 -3.08 3.43
N VAL A 288 24.36 -2.50 4.41
CA VAL A 288 23.72 -1.70 5.47
C VAL A 288 24.07 -0.22 5.31
N PHE A 289 23.04 0.62 5.19
CA PHE A 289 23.21 2.05 4.99
C PHE A 289 23.02 2.86 6.27
N HIS A 290 24.06 3.60 6.66
CA HIS A 290 24.02 4.51 7.80
C HIS A 290 24.09 5.98 7.35
N ASN A 291 23.78 6.89 8.28
CA ASN A 291 23.86 8.35 8.06
C ASN A 291 25.18 8.98 8.55
N ARG A 292 25.95 8.28 9.38
CA ARG A 292 27.18 8.77 10.02
C ARG A 292 28.28 7.71 10.00
N ILE A 293 29.50 8.11 9.63
CA ILE A 293 30.66 7.20 9.50
C ILE A 293 30.90 6.43 10.79
N ALA A 294 30.91 7.13 11.93
CA ALA A 294 31.11 6.51 13.24
C ALA A 294 30.05 5.44 13.57
N ALA A 295 28.80 5.61 13.12
CA ALA A 295 27.72 4.64 13.33
C ALA A 295 27.96 3.36 12.51
N ALA A 296 28.32 3.49 11.23
CA ALA A 296 28.62 2.35 10.35
C ALA A 296 29.79 1.52 10.88
N HIS A 297 30.85 2.19 11.32
CA HIS A 297 32.02 1.53 11.88
C HIS A 297 31.74 0.88 13.24
N ALA A 298 30.95 1.51 14.10
CA ALA A 298 30.53 0.91 15.37
C ALA A 298 29.68 -0.34 15.15
N PHE A 299 28.70 -0.26 14.26
CA PHE A 299 27.86 -1.40 13.86
C PHE A 299 28.70 -2.55 13.31
N ALA A 300 29.56 -2.28 12.31
CA ALA A 300 30.34 -3.32 11.66
C ALA A 300 31.27 -4.06 12.63
N ARG A 301 31.85 -3.35 13.62
CA ARG A 301 32.70 -3.97 14.65
C ARG A 301 31.92 -4.81 15.66
N ALA A 302 30.73 -4.36 16.05
CA ALA A 302 29.96 -5.00 17.12
C ALA A 302 29.04 -6.14 16.64
N LEU A 303 28.69 -6.16 15.35
CA LEU A 303 27.76 -7.15 14.78
C LEU A 303 28.24 -8.61 14.95
N PRO A 304 29.50 -8.99 14.66
CA PRO A 304 29.96 -10.37 14.86
C PRO A 304 29.84 -10.84 16.32
N GLY A 305 30.12 -9.94 17.28
CA GLY A 305 29.95 -10.24 18.71
C GLY A 305 28.48 -10.44 19.12
N THR A 306 27.55 -9.78 18.44
CA THR A 306 26.12 -10.03 18.62
C THR A 306 25.73 -11.38 18.01
N ALA A 307 26.23 -11.68 16.81
CA ALA A 307 25.98 -12.95 16.12
C ALA A 307 26.45 -14.16 16.94
N SER A 308 27.54 -14.02 17.71
CA SER A 308 28.00 -15.08 18.64
C SER A 308 27.17 -15.22 19.91
N GLN A 309 26.40 -14.20 20.29
CA GLN A 309 25.54 -14.24 21.49
C GLN A 309 24.14 -14.79 21.21
N VAL A 310 23.66 -14.65 19.98
CA VAL A 310 22.36 -15.18 19.57
C VAL A 310 22.51 -16.65 19.16
N THR A 311 21.66 -17.52 19.70
CA THR A 311 21.75 -18.99 19.52
C THR A 311 20.53 -19.53 18.74
N GLY A 312 20.62 -20.78 18.29
CA GLY A 312 19.54 -21.46 17.54
C GLY A 312 19.52 -21.07 16.06
N ASP A 313 18.33 -20.82 15.52
CA ASP A 313 18.10 -20.57 14.09
C ASP A 313 18.78 -19.29 13.57
N LEU A 314 19.22 -18.42 14.49
CA LEU A 314 19.89 -17.15 14.20
C LEU A 314 21.42 -17.25 14.19
N THR A 315 21.97 -18.43 14.47
CA THR A 315 23.43 -18.63 14.52
C THR A 315 24.04 -18.51 13.13
N ILE A 316 24.87 -17.49 12.94
CA ILE A 316 25.60 -17.25 11.69
C ILE A 316 27.11 -17.34 12.00
N PRO A 317 27.73 -18.52 11.79
CA PRO A 317 29.15 -18.69 12.08
C PRO A 317 30.01 -17.85 11.13
N ASP A 318 31.10 -17.31 11.65
CA ASP A 318 32.11 -16.56 10.89
C ASP A 318 31.55 -15.40 10.05
N LEU A 319 30.55 -14.70 10.57
CA LEU A 319 29.94 -13.53 9.91
C LEU A 319 31.01 -12.51 9.51
N TRP A 320 31.15 -12.27 8.21
CA TRP A 320 32.04 -11.24 7.69
C TRP A 320 31.35 -9.88 7.84
N SER A 321 31.97 -8.93 8.54
CA SER A 321 31.35 -7.63 8.83
C SER A 321 32.37 -6.49 8.78
N HIS A 322 32.22 -5.59 7.82
CA HIS A 322 33.12 -4.45 7.64
C HIS A 322 32.37 -3.17 7.27
N ALA A 323 33.05 -2.04 7.39
CA ALA A 323 32.51 -0.74 7.01
C ALA A 323 33.35 -0.07 5.92
N VAL A 324 32.67 0.59 4.98
CA VAL A 324 33.26 1.39 3.90
C VAL A 324 32.78 2.83 3.97
N ASP A 325 33.72 3.77 3.92
CA ASP A 325 33.42 5.21 3.98
C ASP A 325 34.39 6.10 3.16
N SER A 326 34.13 7.42 3.15
CA SER A 326 34.76 8.37 2.22
C SER A 326 36.14 8.79 2.67
N THR A 327 36.46 8.59 3.94
CA THR A 327 37.76 8.92 4.53
C THR A 327 38.80 7.84 4.25
N GLN A 328 38.37 6.62 3.91
CA GLN A 328 39.26 5.54 3.51
C GLN A 328 39.92 5.84 2.16
N ARG A 329 41.18 5.42 2.01
CA ARG A 329 41.92 5.53 0.75
C ARG A 329 41.26 4.64 -0.31
N THR A 330 41.30 5.06 -1.58
CA THR A 330 40.66 4.34 -2.70
C THR A 330 41.07 2.87 -2.80
N TRP A 331 42.35 2.55 -2.57
CA TRP A 331 42.83 1.17 -2.61
C TRP A 331 42.24 0.30 -1.49
N GLN A 332 42.05 0.85 -0.28
CA GLN A 332 41.45 0.14 0.85
C GLN A 332 39.99 -0.19 0.54
N ARG A 333 39.25 0.79 0.01
CA ARG A 333 37.85 0.64 -0.40
C ARG A 333 37.69 -0.45 -1.47
N ARG A 334 38.54 -0.42 -2.51
CA ARG A 334 38.54 -1.42 -3.58
C ARG A 334 38.86 -2.82 -3.07
N SER A 335 39.85 -2.94 -2.16
CA SER A 335 40.16 -4.22 -1.52
C SER A 335 38.95 -4.77 -0.78
N LEU A 336 38.32 -3.97 0.10
CA LEU A 336 37.15 -4.39 0.87
C LEU A 336 35.98 -4.82 -0.01
N LEU A 337 35.73 -4.13 -1.13
CA LEU A 337 34.67 -4.49 -2.06
C LEU A 337 34.99 -5.77 -2.82
N LYS A 338 36.25 -5.99 -3.17
CA LYS A 338 36.71 -7.24 -3.79
C LYS A 338 36.60 -8.41 -2.81
N ASP A 339 36.97 -8.20 -1.56
CA ASP A 339 36.86 -9.21 -0.50
C ASP A 339 35.38 -9.53 -0.21
N PHE A 340 34.51 -8.51 -0.22
CA PHE A 340 33.05 -8.68 -0.11
C PHE A 340 32.43 -9.45 -1.28
N ASP A 341 32.99 -9.33 -2.49
CA ASP A 341 32.54 -10.09 -3.65
C ASP A 341 33.05 -11.55 -3.64
N ALA A 342 34.30 -11.76 -3.22
CA ALA A 342 34.97 -13.05 -3.27
C ALA A 342 34.66 -13.96 -2.07
N THR A 343 34.15 -13.42 -0.97
CA THR A 343 33.91 -14.20 0.25
C THR A 343 32.81 -15.25 0.05
N SER A 344 33.05 -16.46 0.55
CA SER A 344 32.06 -17.53 0.65
C SER A 344 31.21 -17.45 1.93
N ARG A 345 31.58 -16.58 2.87
CA ARG A 345 30.88 -16.37 4.14
C ARG A 345 29.66 -15.48 3.95
N ARG A 346 28.67 -15.58 4.85
CA ARG A 346 27.63 -14.56 4.96
C ARG A 346 28.29 -13.23 5.33
N ALA A 347 27.99 -12.18 4.58
CA ALA A 347 28.75 -10.95 4.57
C ALA A 347 27.85 -9.73 4.70
N VAL A 348 28.20 -8.83 5.63
CA VAL A 348 27.52 -7.58 5.91
C VAL A 348 28.49 -6.43 5.69
N LEU A 349 28.15 -5.54 4.75
CA LEU A 349 28.95 -4.36 4.45
C LEU A 349 28.19 -3.09 4.83
N SER A 350 28.63 -2.43 5.90
CA SER A 350 28.09 -1.14 6.33
C SER A 350 28.71 0.00 5.52
N ASN A 351 27.92 1.00 5.15
CA ASN A 351 28.44 2.16 4.42
C ASN A 351 27.74 3.48 4.72
N VAL A 352 28.44 4.57 4.40
CA VAL A 352 27.94 5.95 4.52
C VAL A 352 28.40 6.77 3.31
N ARG A 353 27.46 7.19 2.46
CA ARG A 353 27.70 8.13 1.34
C ARG A 353 28.84 7.74 0.38
N VAL A 354 29.25 6.47 0.37
CA VAL A 354 30.45 6.01 -0.36
C VAL A 354 30.15 4.96 -1.40
N LEU A 355 28.97 4.36 -1.30
CA LEU A 355 28.39 3.52 -2.33
C LEU A 355 27.38 4.28 -3.20
N ASN A 356 27.37 5.61 -3.10
CA ASN A 356 26.68 6.48 -4.04
C ASN A 356 27.47 6.51 -5.35
N GLU A 357 26.76 6.42 -6.48
CA GLU A 357 27.21 6.51 -7.89
C GLU A 357 28.67 6.14 -8.21
N GLY A 358 28.85 5.03 -8.95
CA GLY A 358 30.15 4.74 -9.59
C GLY A 358 31.02 3.66 -8.97
N VAL A 359 30.59 3.08 -7.86
CA VAL A 359 31.23 1.89 -7.29
C VAL A 359 30.53 0.65 -7.83
N ASP A 360 31.27 -0.28 -8.45
CA ASP A 360 30.74 -1.60 -8.77
C ASP A 360 30.56 -2.37 -7.45
N ILE A 361 29.31 -2.62 -7.12
CA ILE A 361 28.96 -3.42 -5.96
C ILE A 361 28.54 -4.77 -6.54
N PRO A 362 29.08 -5.87 -6.01
CA PRO A 362 28.70 -7.19 -6.46
C PRO A 362 27.20 -7.43 -6.29
N ALA A 363 26.67 -8.48 -6.90
CA ALA A 363 25.28 -8.85 -6.68
C ALA A 363 25.04 -9.03 -5.17
N ILE A 364 24.14 -8.22 -4.60
CA ILE A 364 23.75 -8.30 -3.19
C ILE A 364 22.31 -8.80 -3.07
N ASP A 365 22.02 -9.55 -2.02
CA ASP A 365 20.69 -10.13 -1.79
C ASP A 365 19.77 -9.16 -1.07
N ALA A 366 20.35 -8.30 -0.23
CA ALA A 366 19.58 -7.38 0.59
C ALA A 366 20.23 -6.03 0.85
N VAL A 367 19.35 -5.06 1.10
CA VAL A 367 19.69 -3.71 1.54
C VAL A 367 18.97 -3.41 2.85
N VAL A 368 19.70 -2.94 3.85
CA VAL A 368 19.18 -2.54 5.15
C VAL A 368 19.35 -1.03 5.32
N PHE A 369 18.27 -0.33 5.63
CA PHE A 369 18.31 1.12 5.88
C PHE A 369 18.39 1.42 7.38
N ALA A 370 19.60 1.39 7.96
CA ALA A 370 19.81 1.69 9.38
C ALA A 370 19.40 3.12 9.79
N ALA A 371 19.27 4.03 8.83
CA ALA A 371 18.73 5.37 9.02
C ALA A 371 18.05 5.87 7.75
N ALA A 372 17.06 6.77 7.92
CA ALA A 372 16.39 7.42 6.80
C ALA A 372 17.37 8.19 5.89
N ARG A 373 17.13 8.11 4.58
CA ARG A 373 17.93 8.80 3.57
C ARG A 373 17.43 10.22 3.35
N LYS A 374 18.36 11.13 3.06
CA LYS A 374 18.06 12.54 2.76
C LYS A 374 17.79 12.82 1.28
N SER A 375 18.03 11.84 0.40
CA SER A 375 17.99 11.97 -1.06
C SER A 375 17.20 10.81 -1.65
N VAL A 376 16.23 11.13 -2.51
CA VAL A 376 15.41 10.17 -3.28
C VAL A 376 16.30 9.40 -4.24
N ILE A 377 17.16 10.12 -4.97
CA ILE A 377 18.09 9.57 -5.96
C ILE A 377 19.01 8.53 -5.29
N ASP A 378 19.58 8.86 -4.13
CA ASP A 378 20.44 7.95 -3.39
C ASP A 378 19.69 6.68 -2.98
N ALA A 379 18.41 6.80 -2.60
CA ALA A 379 17.57 5.66 -2.22
C ALA A 379 17.28 4.75 -3.42
N ILE A 380 16.83 5.30 -4.55
CA ILE A 380 16.54 4.55 -5.79
C ILE A 380 17.79 3.85 -6.30
N GLN A 381 18.94 4.54 -6.35
CA GLN A 381 20.21 3.94 -6.77
C GLN A 381 20.67 2.84 -5.80
N SER A 382 20.47 3.04 -4.50
CA SER A 382 20.78 2.02 -3.48
C SER A 382 19.93 0.76 -3.65
N ILE A 383 18.62 0.93 -3.90
CA ILE A 383 17.68 -0.17 -4.16
C ILE A 383 18.05 -0.87 -5.47
N GLY A 384 18.22 -0.13 -6.56
CA GLY A 384 18.54 -0.68 -7.88
C GLY A 384 19.83 -1.51 -7.92
N ARG A 385 20.74 -1.35 -6.96
CA ARG A 385 21.91 -2.22 -6.78
C ARG A 385 21.53 -3.61 -6.24
N ALA A 386 20.57 -3.70 -5.33
CA ALA A 386 20.04 -4.98 -4.84
C ALA A 386 19.23 -5.71 -5.89
N LEU A 387 18.55 -4.97 -6.76
CA LEU A 387 17.71 -5.53 -7.82
C LEU A 387 18.50 -6.10 -9.00
N ARG A 388 19.83 -6.01 -9.02
CA ARG A 388 20.64 -6.58 -10.09
C ARG A 388 20.48 -8.12 -10.11
N GLN A 389 20.15 -8.66 -11.28
CA GLN A 389 20.11 -10.09 -11.59
C GLN A 389 20.48 -10.34 -13.06
N GLN A 390 20.74 -11.60 -13.42
CA GLN A 390 20.62 -12.03 -14.81
C GLN A 390 19.13 -12.04 -15.21
N PRO A 391 18.77 -11.60 -16.43
CA PRO A 391 17.36 -11.58 -16.83
C PRO A 391 16.72 -12.96 -16.68
N GLY A 392 15.62 -13.04 -15.92
CA GLY A 392 14.92 -14.29 -15.64
C GLY A 392 15.53 -15.19 -14.56
N GLU A 393 16.58 -14.75 -13.83
CA GLU A 393 17.20 -15.51 -12.73
C GLU A 393 16.21 -15.78 -11.57
N GLY A 394 15.14 -14.98 -11.45
CA GLY A 394 14.10 -15.18 -10.45
C GLY A 394 14.52 -14.76 -9.04
N LYS A 395 15.59 -13.97 -8.92
CA LYS A 395 16.06 -13.42 -7.64
C LYS A 395 14.97 -12.53 -7.03
N LYS A 396 14.83 -12.61 -5.70
CA LYS A 396 14.02 -11.69 -4.90
C LYS A 396 14.90 -10.90 -3.94
N ALA A 397 15.05 -9.61 -4.18
CA ALA A 397 15.82 -8.71 -3.32
C ALA A 397 15.06 -8.42 -2.02
N THR A 398 15.78 -8.37 -0.91
CA THR A 398 15.18 -8.10 0.40
C THR A 398 15.54 -6.69 0.88
N LEU A 399 14.55 -5.86 1.17
CA LEU A 399 14.73 -4.51 1.68
C LEU A 399 14.29 -4.45 3.14
N VAL A 400 15.23 -4.24 4.05
CA VAL A 400 14.96 -4.21 5.49
C VAL A 400 14.85 -2.77 5.97
N ILE A 401 13.69 -2.43 6.56
CA ILE A 401 13.43 -1.12 7.16
C ILE A 401 13.22 -1.33 8.67
N PRO A 402 14.11 -0.79 9.54
CA PRO A 402 14.07 -1.04 10.98
C PRO A 402 13.04 -0.15 11.66
N VAL A 403 11.76 -0.33 11.31
CA VAL A 403 10.61 0.26 11.97
C VAL A 403 9.90 -0.87 12.71
N TYR A 404 9.84 -0.75 14.04
CA TYR A 404 9.34 -1.80 14.91
C TYR A 404 7.82 -1.75 15.00
N LEU A 405 7.15 -2.68 14.32
CA LEU A 405 5.70 -2.76 14.27
C LEU A 405 5.15 -3.43 15.55
N PRO A 406 4.03 -2.93 16.11
CA PRO A 406 3.19 -3.73 17.00
C PRO A 406 2.63 -4.95 16.27
N ASP A 407 2.41 -6.04 16.98
CA ASP A 407 1.75 -7.22 16.42
C ASP A 407 0.34 -6.88 15.90
N GLY A 408 0.04 -7.32 14.67
CA GLY A 408 -1.22 -7.03 13.96
C GLY A 408 -1.42 -5.59 13.47
N ALA A 409 -0.41 -4.71 13.58
CA ALA A 409 -0.51 -3.33 13.12
C ALA A 409 -0.24 -3.16 11.62
N SER A 410 -0.99 -2.26 10.97
CA SER A 410 -0.72 -1.87 9.58
C SER A 410 0.62 -1.17 9.45
N ALA A 411 1.53 -1.75 8.66
CA ALA A 411 2.83 -1.16 8.34
C ALA A 411 2.69 0.24 7.74
N HIS A 412 1.67 0.45 6.89
CA HIS A 412 1.39 1.74 6.27
C HIS A 412 1.16 2.85 7.31
N ASP A 413 0.34 2.59 8.33
CA ASP A 413 -0.06 3.60 9.31
C ASP A 413 1.09 3.96 10.26
N VAL A 414 1.89 2.96 10.64
CA VAL A 414 3.08 3.17 11.48
C VAL A 414 4.14 3.95 10.72
N LEU A 415 4.38 3.63 9.45
CA LEU A 415 5.44 4.26 8.65
C LEU A 415 5.17 5.72 8.31
N ALA A 416 3.91 6.08 8.06
CA ALA A 416 3.52 7.45 7.73
C ALA A 416 3.97 8.47 8.80
N GLY A 417 4.05 8.05 10.07
CA GLY A 417 4.51 8.87 11.19
C GLY A 417 6.04 8.85 11.43
N THR A 418 6.81 8.07 10.67
CA THR A 418 8.26 7.88 10.91
C THR A 418 9.13 8.65 9.92
N SER A 419 10.43 8.75 10.21
CA SER A 419 11.42 9.26 9.25
C SER A 419 11.56 8.40 7.98
N PHE A 420 10.97 7.20 7.94
CA PHE A 420 11.00 6.30 6.79
C PHE A 420 9.76 6.41 5.90
N GLY A 421 8.75 7.22 6.26
CA GLY A 421 7.53 7.37 5.46
C GLY A 421 7.79 7.78 4.00
N GLY A 422 8.77 8.65 3.76
CA GLY A 422 9.19 9.02 2.40
C GLY A 422 9.78 7.85 1.60
N LEU A 423 10.58 6.99 2.25
CA LEU A 423 11.13 5.78 1.60
C LEU A 423 10.02 4.78 1.30
N TRP A 424 9.07 4.60 2.22
CA TRP A 424 7.91 3.74 2.03
C TRP A 424 7.05 4.19 0.85
N ASN A 425 6.79 5.48 0.72
CA ASN A 425 6.06 6.03 -0.43
C ASN A 425 6.78 5.79 -1.75
N ILE A 426 8.12 5.90 -1.78
CA ILE A 426 8.91 5.53 -2.96
C ILE A 426 8.74 4.04 -3.26
N LEU A 427 8.87 3.17 -2.26
CA LEU A 427 8.76 1.72 -2.45
C LEU A 427 7.36 1.30 -2.92
N GLN A 428 6.31 1.95 -2.44
CA GLN A 428 4.95 1.76 -2.93
C GLN A 428 4.82 2.23 -4.38
N ALA A 429 5.34 3.41 -4.71
CA ALA A 429 5.26 3.94 -6.08
C ALA A 429 6.08 3.15 -7.10
N LEU A 430 7.27 2.70 -6.70
CA LEU A 430 8.07 1.75 -7.46
C LEU A 430 7.26 0.49 -7.78
N ARG A 431 6.44 0.03 -6.84
CA ARG A 431 5.58 -1.15 -6.97
C ARG A 431 4.28 -0.88 -7.73
N ALA A 432 3.80 0.37 -7.73
CA ALA A 432 2.63 0.81 -8.49
C ALA A 432 2.93 1.01 -9.99
N HIS A 433 4.20 0.93 -10.40
CA HIS A 433 4.70 1.26 -11.74
C HIS A 433 4.40 2.72 -12.13
N ASP A 434 4.37 3.60 -11.13
CA ASP A 434 4.21 5.03 -11.35
C ASP A 434 5.60 5.68 -11.43
N ASP A 435 6.30 5.46 -12.55
CA ASP A 435 7.55 6.18 -12.85
C ASP A 435 7.33 7.69 -12.87
N THR A 436 6.12 8.15 -13.20
CA THR A 436 5.75 9.58 -13.12
C THR A 436 5.68 10.09 -11.69
N PHE A 437 5.39 9.24 -10.70
CA PHE A 437 5.44 9.56 -9.28
C PHE A 437 6.88 9.56 -8.76
N LEU A 438 7.75 8.65 -9.20
CA LEU A 438 9.19 8.77 -8.91
C LEU A 438 9.75 10.09 -9.45
N ASP A 439 9.30 10.46 -10.63
CA ASP A 439 9.49 11.75 -11.27
C ASP A 439 8.68 12.90 -10.59
N ARG A 440 8.19 12.74 -9.35
CA ARG A 440 7.47 13.76 -8.53
C ARG A 440 7.72 13.70 -7.01
N VAL A 441 8.33 12.61 -6.50
CA VAL A 441 8.53 12.43 -5.05
C VAL A 441 9.69 13.25 -4.54
N ALA A 442 9.40 14.15 -3.61
CA ALA A 442 10.38 14.74 -2.71
C ALA A 442 10.42 13.96 -1.37
N MET A 443 11.60 13.57 -0.90
CA MET A 443 11.76 13.02 0.46
C MET A 443 11.65 14.16 1.48
N PRO A 444 10.71 14.14 2.44
CA PRO A 444 10.65 15.18 3.47
C PRO A 444 11.92 15.18 4.33
N HIS A 445 12.48 16.36 4.54
CA HIS A 445 13.43 16.57 5.63
C HIS A 445 12.64 16.65 6.94
N SER A 446 13.07 15.91 7.97
CA SER A 446 12.66 16.22 9.33
C SER A 446 13.14 17.64 9.65
N SER A 447 12.23 18.60 9.72
CA SER A 447 12.49 19.95 10.22
C SER A 447 12.74 19.89 11.73
N GLY A 448 13.91 19.39 12.10
CA GLY A 448 14.48 19.52 13.43
C GLY A 448 15.32 20.78 13.46
N SER A 449 14.82 21.78 14.18
CA SER A 449 15.47 23.06 14.48
C SER A 449 16.97 22.94 14.76
N THR A 450 17.70 23.89 14.20
CA THR A 450 19.09 24.23 14.49
C THR A 450 19.29 24.52 15.98
N SER A 451 19.73 23.51 16.73
CA SER A 451 20.76 23.72 17.75
C SER A 451 21.75 22.56 17.65
N ARG A 452 23.04 22.87 17.50
CA ARG A 452 24.13 21.91 17.66
C ARG A 452 24.50 21.92 19.14
N PRO A 453 24.03 20.99 19.98
CA PRO A 453 24.85 20.59 21.10
C PRO A 453 25.97 19.72 20.52
N THR A 454 27.21 20.15 20.71
CA THR A 454 28.44 19.38 20.56
C THR A 454 28.50 18.24 21.60
N ARG A 455 27.45 17.43 21.71
CA ARG A 455 27.51 16.19 22.50
C ARG A 455 28.27 15.16 21.68
N LYS A 456 29.40 14.66 22.23
CA LYS A 456 30.04 13.43 21.75
C LYS A 456 28.96 12.34 21.70
N VAL A 457 28.58 11.93 20.50
CA VAL A 457 27.64 10.82 20.31
C VAL A 457 28.42 9.55 20.62
N HIS A 458 28.20 8.97 21.79
CA HIS A 458 28.70 7.64 22.12
C HIS A 458 27.80 6.60 21.44
N TYR A 459 28.39 5.75 20.59
CA TYR A 459 27.70 4.58 20.05
C TYR A 459 27.92 3.45 21.05
N HIS A 460 26.83 3.00 21.66
CA HIS A 460 26.86 2.03 22.74
C HIS A 460 26.90 0.61 22.17
N LEU A 461 27.55 -0.30 22.91
CA LEU A 461 27.56 -1.71 22.56
C LEU A 461 26.13 -2.27 22.61
N PRO A 462 25.82 -3.29 21.79
CA PRO A 462 24.52 -3.95 21.82
C PRO A 462 24.29 -4.56 23.21
N GLU A 463 23.12 -4.27 23.79
CA GLU A 463 22.68 -4.80 25.09
C GLU A 463 21.48 -5.75 24.89
N ARG A 464 21.39 -6.81 25.70
CA ARG A 464 20.24 -7.74 25.72
C ARG A 464 19.85 -8.33 24.35
N ALA A 465 20.84 -8.59 23.49
CA ALA A 465 20.60 -9.04 22.13
C ALA A 465 19.83 -10.38 22.04
N LEU A 466 20.10 -11.33 22.95
CA LEU A 466 19.40 -12.61 22.99
C LEU A 466 17.92 -12.42 23.32
N GLU A 467 17.59 -11.57 24.30
CA GLU A 467 16.22 -11.27 24.67
C GLU A 467 15.46 -10.59 23.52
N ILE A 468 16.09 -9.63 22.86
CA ILE A 468 15.52 -8.98 21.68
C ILE A 468 15.31 -10.00 20.54
N ALA A 469 16.23 -10.96 20.37
CA ALA A 469 16.10 -12.01 19.36
C ALA A 469 14.91 -12.95 19.58
N HIS A 470 14.48 -13.15 20.83
CA HIS A 470 13.27 -13.91 21.14
C HIS A 470 11.97 -13.10 20.91
N ALA A 471 12.02 -11.79 21.11
CA ALA A 471 10.85 -10.91 21.01
C ALA A 471 10.66 -10.25 19.62
N LEU A 472 11.67 -10.34 18.74
CA LEU A 472 11.69 -9.68 17.44
C LEU A 472 11.46 -10.69 16.30
N GLY A 473 10.31 -10.57 15.65
CA GLY A 473 9.99 -11.24 14.39
C GLY A 473 10.22 -10.35 13.17
N LEU A 474 10.01 -10.89 11.97
CA LEU A 474 10.01 -10.14 10.71
C LEU A 474 8.69 -10.33 9.98
N GLU A 475 8.11 -9.23 9.51
CA GLU A 475 6.91 -9.24 8.69
C GLU A 475 7.21 -8.72 7.28
N ILE A 476 6.66 -9.39 6.28
CA ILE A 476 6.70 -8.96 4.88
C ILE A 476 5.51 -8.05 4.65
N THR A 477 5.77 -6.74 4.59
CA THR A 477 4.72 -5.73 4.66
C THR A 477 4.24 -5.21 3.31
N LEU A 478 5.00 -5.45 2.24
CA LEU A 478 4.53 -5.31 0.87
C LEU A 478 4.31 -6.71 0.30
N PRO A 479 3.05 -7.19 0.21
CA PRO A 479 2.77 -8.51 -0.35
C PRO A 479 3.29 -8.55 -1.79
N PRO A 480 3.83 -9.69 -2.25
CA PRO A 480 4.35 -9.86 -3.61
C PRO A 480 3.38 -9.20 -4.61
N THR A 481 3.89 -8.39 -5.53
CA THR A 481 3.17 -8.18 -6.78
C THR A 481 3.17 -9.56 -7.42
N GLY A 482 2.12 -10.32 -7.13
CA GLY A 482 1.82 -11.53 -7.86
C GLY A 482 1.93 -11.24 -9.34
N ASP A 483 2.34 -12.27 -10.09
CA ASP A 483 2.34 -12.22 -11.54
C ASP A 483 0.97 -11.73 -12.04
N TRP A 484 0.92 -11.08 -13.21
CA TRP A 484 -0.34 -10.59 -13.80
C TRP A 484 -1.44 -11.66 -13.75
N ASP A 485 -1.06 -12.91 -14.03
CA ASP A 485 -1.94 -14.07 -14.01
C ASP A 485 -2.53 -14.34 -12.62
N GLN A 486 -1.73 -14.21 -11.56
CA GLN A 486 -2.20 -14.36 -10.19
C GLN A 486 -3.18 -13.23 -9.82
N ALA A 487 -2.85 -12.01 -10.21
CA ALA A 487 -3.68 -10.85 -9.94
C ALA A 487 -5.02 -10.90 -10.70
N HIS A 488 -4.99 -11.30 -11.96
CA HIS A 488 -6.17 -11.51 -12.79
C HIS A 488 -7.04 -12.64 -12.23
N THR A 489 -6.43 -13.72 -11.74
CA THR A 489 -7.15 -14.82 -11.07
C THR A 489 -7.85 -14.33 -9.81
N SER A 490 -7.14 -13.56 -8.96
CA SER A 490 -7.70 -12.98 -7.74
C SER A 490 -8.84 -11.98 -8.05
N ALA A 491 -8.68 -11.15 -9.08
CA ALA A 491 -9.71 -10.23 -9.57
C ALA A 491 -10.95 -10.99 -10.09
N THR A 492 -10.75 -12.07 -10.84
CA THR A 492 -11.83 -12.93 -11.35
C THR A 492 -12.59 -13.56 -10.18
N ALA A 493 -11.88 -14.14 -9.21
CA ALA A 493 -12.51 -14.73 -8.03
C ALA A 493 -13.31 -13.71 -7.19
N TYR A 494 -12.80 -12.47 -7.08
CA TYR A 494 -13.53 -11.39 -6.41
C TYR A 494 -14.82 -11.04 -7.17
N HIS A 495 -14.74 -10.89 -8.49
CA HIS A 495 -15.91 -10.62 -9.32
C HIS A 495 -16.92 -11.77 -9.24
N ASP A 496 -16.50 -13.03 -9.37
CA ASP A 496 -17.40 -14.18 -9.27
C ASP A 496 -18.14 -14.24 -7.92
N THR A 497 -17.49 -13.76 -6.86
CA THR A 497 -18.07 -13.76 -5.50
C THR A 497 -19.01 -12.57 -5.26
N TYR A 498 -18.67 -11.37 -5.74
CA TYR A 498 -19.36 -10.13 -5.38
C TYR A 498 -20.11 -9.45 -6.53
N GLY A 499 -19.97 -9.96 -7.77
CA GLY A 499 -20.65 -9.43 -8.97
C GLY A 499 -20.09 -8.11 -9.51
N HIS A 500 -18.99 -7.61 -8.94
CA HIS A 500 -18.36 -6.35 -9.36
C HIS A 500 -16.86 -6.31 -8.99
N LEU A 501 -16.11 -5.36 -9.56
CA LEU A 501 -14.72 -5.06 -9.21
C LEU A 501 -14.54 -3.81 -8.32
N ASP A 502 -15.52 -3.44 -7.49
CA ASP A 502 -15.31 -2.46 -6.43
C ASP A 502 -14.58 -3.06 -5.22
N VAL A 503 -13.26 -3.20 -5.37
CA VAL A 503 -12.37 -3.75 -4.36
C VAL A 503 -11.92 -2.65 -3.38
N PRO A 504 -12.09 -2.82 -2.05
CA PRO A 504 -11.52 -1.91 -1.06
C PRO A 504 -9.99 -1.83 -1.17
N ALA A 505 -9.40 -0.65 -0.95
CA ALA A 505 -7.94 -0.45 -1.09
C ALA A 505 -7.08 -1.42 -0.25
N HIS A 506 -7.58 -1.88 0.90
CA HIS A 506 -6.87 -2.79 1.80
C HIS A 506 -7.35 -4.25 1.70
N TYR A 507 -8.18 -4.58 0.71
CA TYR A 507 -8.67 -5.94 0.55
C TYR A 507 -7.54 -6.88 0.14
N THR A 508 -7.43 -7.97 0.88
CA THR A 508 -6.54 -9.09 0.58
C THR A 508 -7.39 -10.31 0.30
N GLY A 509 -7.16 -10.95 -0.84
CA GLY A 509 -7.87 -12.15 -1.26
C GLY A 509 -7.59 -13.35 -0.36
N PRO A 510 -8.39 -14.42 -0.46
CA PRO A 510 -8.17 -15.65 0.31
C PRO A 510 -6.79 -16.30 0.09
N ASP A 511 -6.15 -15.98 -1.03
CA ASP A 511 -4.81 -16.40 -1.43
C ASP A 511 -3.69 -15.52 -0.83
N GLY A 512 -4.02 -14.53 0.00
CA GLY A 512 -3.07 -13.57 0.55
C GLY A 512 -2.66 -12.47 -0.44
N PHE A 513 -3.27 -12.40 -1.63
CA PHE A 513 -2.96 -11.39 -2.63
C PHE A 513 -3.66 -10.07 -2.31
N ALA A 514 -2.92 -8.96 -2.24
CA ALA A 514 -3.47 -7.62 -1.98
C ALA A 514 -4.17 -7.03 -3.21
N LEU A 515 -5.29 -7.65 -3.59
CA LEU A 515 -6.08 -7.27 -4.76
C LEU A 515 -6.56 -5.82 -4.70
N GLY A 516 -6.86 -5.29 -3.52
CA GLY A 516 -7.28 -3.89 -3.34
C GLY A 516 -6.25 -2.88 -3.80
N GLU A 517 -5.00 -3.06 -3.36
CA GLU A 517 -3.88 -2.23 -3.76
C GLU A 517 -3.59 -2.39 -5.26
N TRP A 518 -3.64 -3.64 -5.74
CA TRP A 518 -3.39 -3.94 -7.15
C TRP A 518 -4.43 -3.28 -8.08
N ILE A 519 -5.73 -3.39 -7.80
CA ILE A 519 -6.81 -2.74 -8.56
C ILE A 519 -6.63 -1.21 -8.54
N GLY A 520 -6.26 -0.64 -7.39
CA GLY A 520 -5.90 0.78 -7.30
C GLY A 520 -4.76 1.16 -8.24
N ASN A 521 -3.71 0.35 -8.29
CA ASN A 521 -2.57 0.56 -9.19
C ASN A 521 -2.98 0.47 -10.67
N GLN A 522 -3.87 -0.46 -11.03
CA GLN A 522 -4.37 -0.56 -12.42
C GLN A 522 -5.15 0.69 -12.83
N ARG A 523 -5.98 1.26 -11.94
CA ARG A 523 -6.70 2.54 -12.20
C ARG A 523 -5.74 3.69 -12.48
N THR A 524 -4.67 3.78 -11.70
CA THR A 524 -3.60 4.76 -11.92
C THR A 524 -2.95 4.56 -13.30
N ARG A 525 -2.55 3.32 -13.65
CA ARG A 525 -1.95 2.99 -14.94
C ARG A 525 -2.84 3.34 -16.13
N HIS A 526 -4.14 3.07 -16.04
CA HIS A 526 -5.10 3.44 -17.07
C HIS A 526 -5.19 4.98 -17.23
N THR A 527 -5.24 5.72 -16.11
CA THR A 527 -5.32 7.18 -16.10
C THR A 527 -4.11 7.85 -16.75
N ILE A 528 -2.90 7.31 -16.52
CA ILE A 528 -1.65 7.84 -17.09
C ILE A 528 -1.30 7.25 -18.47
N GLY A 529 -2.18 6.43 -19.06
CA GLY A 529 -1.98 5.82 -20.38
C GLY A 529 -0.86 4.78 -20.45
N ARG A 530 -0.54 4.11 -19.34
CA ARG A 530 0.54 3.13 -19.20
C ARG A 530 0.08 1.68 -19.07
N LEU A 531 -1.23 1.45 -18.98
CA LEU A 531 -1.78 0.10 -18.98
C LEU A 531 -1.73 -0.51 -20.38
N SER A 532 -1.19 -1.72 -20.52
CA SER A 532 -1.13 -2.39 -21.83
C SER A 532 -2.55 -2.60 -22.40
N PRO A 533 -2.74 -2.55 -23.74
CA PRO A 533 -4.03 -2.78 -24.35
C PRO A 533 -4.65 -4.14 -23.97
N GLU A 534 -3.80 -5.17 -23.85
CA GLU A 534 -4.20 -6.52 -23.44
C GLU A 534 -4.72 -6.55 -22.00
N HIS A 535 -4.00 -5.95 -21.06
CA HIS A 535 -4.38 -5.87 -19.65
C HIS A 535 -5.64 -5.05 -19.43
N ARG A 536 -5.79 -3.95 -20.17
CA ARG A 536 -7.00 -3.14 -20.17
C ARG A 536 -8.20 -3.95 -20.63
N THR A 537 -8.07 -4.65 -21.75
CA THR A 537 -9.15 -5.47 -22.32
C THR A 537 -9.58 -6.57 -21.35
N ALA A 538 -8.62 -7.23 -20.69
CA ALA A 538 -8.90 -8.26 -19.70
C ALA A 538 -9.65 -7.72 -18.48
N LEU A 539 -9.25 -6.55 -17.96
CA LEU A 539 -9.94 -5.91 -16.83
C LEU A 539 -11.31 -5.33 -17.23
N ASP A 540 -11.44 -4.76 -18.42
CA ASP A 540 -12.73 -4.32 -18.97
C ASP A 540 -13.72 -5.49 -19.05
N ALA A 541 -13.26 -6.68 -19.43
CA ALA A 541 -14.08 -7.90 -19.46
C ALA A 541 -14.58 -8.33 -18.06
N LEU A 542 -13.85 -7.97 -17.00
CA LEU A 542 -14.26 -8.21 -15.61
C LEU A 542 -15.12 -7.07 -15.03
N GLY A 543 -15.51 -6.07 -15.83
CA GLY A 543 -16.31 -4.94 -15.37
C GLY A 543 -15.52 -3.94 -14.52
N MET A 544 -14.24 -3.74 -14.84
CA MET A 544 -13.36 -2.83 -14.11
C MET A 544 -13.91 -1.40 -14.05
N LEU A 545 -14.06 -0.90 -12.82
CA LEU A 545 -14.44 0.48 -12.56
C LEU A 545 -13.19 1.36 -12.58
N TRP A 546 -12.90 2.02 -13.70
CA TRP A 546 -11.73 2.90 -13.84
C TRP A 546 -11.85 4.20 -13.04
N LEU A 547 -13.07 4.73 -12.96
CA LEU A 547 -13.44 5.89 -12.15
C LEU A 547 -14.39 5.38 -11.06
N PRO A 548 -14.00 5.42 -9.77
CA PRO A 548 -14.92 5.12 -8.69
C PRO A 548 -16.11 6.10 -8.77
N PRO A 549 -17.35 5.65 -8.53
CA PRO A 549 -18.51 6.56 -8.52
C PRO A 549 -18.29 7.68 -7.49
N GLU A 550 -18.66 8.92 -7.86
CA GLU A 550 -18.50 10.07 -6.98
C GLU A 550 -19.34 9.92 -5.70
N GLY A 551 -18.67 9.91 -4.55
CA GLY A 551 -19.28 9.86 -3.23
C GLY A 551 -19.42 8.45 -2.64
N ASP A 552 -19.17 8.33 -1.34
CA ASP A 552 -19.26 7.05 -0.61
C ASP A 552 -20.66 6.45 -0.57
N PHE A 553 -21.71 7.23 -0.83
CA PHE A 553 -23.10 6.79 -0.61
C PHE A 553 -23.60 5.81 -1.68
N PRO A 554 -23.55 6.10 -3.00
CA PRO A 554 -23.98 5.15 -4.03
C PRO A 554 -23.18 3.84 -3.97
N ARG A 555 -21.86 3.95 -3.78
CA ARG A 555 -20.95 2.80 -3.68
C ARG A 555 -21.32 1.85 -2.54
N MET A 556 -21.54 2.39 -1.34
CA MET A 556 -21.88 1.58 -0.16
C MET A 556 -23.33 1.06 -0.18
N LEU A 557 -24.20 1.67 -1.00
CA LEU A 557 -25.59 1.26 -1.11
C LEU A 557 -25.74 -0.12 -1.74
N ASP A 558 -24.91 -0.48 -2.72
CA ASP A 558 -24.96 -1.79 -3.36
C ASP A 558 -24.58 -2.91 -2.37
N HIS A 559 -23.56 -2.68 -1.54
CA HIS A 559 -23.23 -3.60 -0.45
C HIS A 559 -24.33 -3.70 0.61
N ALA A 560 -25.05 -2.60 0.87
CA ALA A 560 -26.20 -2.60 1.75
C ALA A 560 -27.38 -3.40 1.17
N ARG A 561 -27.64 -3.30 -0.14
CA ARG A 561 -28.64 -4.11 -0.86
C ARG A 561 -28.28 -5.60 -0.79
N ALA A 562 -27.02 -5.95 -1.08
CA ALA A 562 -26.55 -7.33 -1.01
C ALA A 562 -26.66 -7.90 0.40
N TRP A 563 -26.26 -7.13 1.42
CA TRP A 563 -26.45 -7.51 2.82
C TRP A 563 -27.91 -7.78 3.15
N ALA A 564 -28.81 -6.87 2.77
CA ALA A 564 -30.24 -6.98 3.04
C ALA A 564 -30.88 -8.14 2.28
N ALA A 565 -30.45 -8.43 1.05
CA ALA A 565 -30.90 -9.59 0.29
C ALA A 565 -30.51 -10.91 0.95
N GLN A 566 -29.29 -10.99 1.51
CA GLN A 566 -28.80 -12.18 2.18
C GLN A 566 -29.42 -12.41 3.58
N HIS A 567 -29.64 -11.35 4.35
CA HIS A 567 -30.07 -11.45 5.75
C HIS A 567 -31.55 -11.08 5.98
N GLY A 568 -32.23 -10.53 4.97
CA GLY A 568 -33.62 -10.09 5.04
C GLY A 568 -33.86 -8.78 5.82
N HIS A 569 -32.79 -8.08 6.23
CA HIS A 569 -32.87 -6.83 6.97
C HIS A 569 -31.61 -5.96 6.81
N LEU A 570 -31.73 -4.65 7.04
CA LEU A 570 -30.62 -3.70 7.01
C LEU A 570 -30.18 -3.31 8.43
N ALA A 571 -29.96 -4.32 9.27
CA ALA A 571 -29.47 -4.17 10.64
C ALA A 571 -28.17 -4.96 10.88
N PRO A 572 -27.10 -4.67 10.12
CA PRO A 572 -25.80 -5.33 10.32
C PRO A 572 -25.23 -5.03 11.73
N PRO A 573 -24.51 -5.99 12.35
CA PRO A 573 -23.56 -5.70 13.43
C PRO A 573 -22.57 -4.58 13.05
N HIS A 574 -21.98 -3.89 14.04
CA HIS A 574 -21.10 -2.74 13.77
C HIS A 574 -19.83 -3.11 12.98
N ASP A 575 -19.28 -4.28 13.26
CA ASP A 575 -18.10 -4.89 12.65
C ASP A 575 -18.40 -5.65 11.35
N ALA A 576 -19.67 -5.76 10.95
CA ALA A 576 -20.06 -6.49 9.76
C ALA A 576 -19.45 -5.91 8.49
N THR A 577 -18.92 -6.80 7.66
CA THR A 577 -18.34 -6.48 6.36
C THR A 577 -19.08 -7.23 5.25
N HIS A 578 -19.07 -6.65 4.05
CA HIS A 578 -19.52 -7.29 2.81
C HIS A 578 -18.58 -6.83 1.68
N GLY A 579 -18.01 -7.77 0.92
CA GLY A 579 -16.97 -7.42 -0.08
C GLY A 579 -15.74 -6.70 0.51
N GLY A 580 -15.41 -6.96 1.78
CA GLY A 580 -14.36 -6.23 2.51
C GLY A 580 -14.72 -4.79 2.93
N HIS A 581 -15.90 -4.28 2.56
CA HIS A 581 -16.39 -2.97 2.99
C HIS A 581 -17.13 -3.05 4.32
N ARG A 582 -16.92 -2.08 5.22
CA ARG A 582 -17.51 -2.04 6.58
C ARG A 582 -18.96 -1.55 6.57
N VAL A 583 -19.88 -2.32 5.97
CA VAL A 583 -21.31 -1.99 5.86
C VAL A 583 -21.95 -1.70 7.23
N GLY A 584 -21.54 -2.43 8.28
CA GLY A 584 -22.00 -2.21 9.65
C GLY A 584 -21.78 -0.79 10.18
N ARG A 585 -20.54 -0.31 10.03
CA ARG A 585 -20.14 1.05 10.41
C ARG A 585 -20.83 2.10 9.54
N TRP A 586 -20.94 1.85 8.24
CA TRP A 586 -21.57 2.77 7.31
C TRP A 586 -23.07 2.98 7.61
N ILE A 587 -23.84 1.90 7.79
CA ILE A 587 -25.25 2.01 8.18
C ILE A 587 -25.42 2.70 9.54
N THR A 588 -24.51 2.45 10.49
CA THR A 588 -24.51 3.14 11.79
C THR A 588 -24.33 4.64 11.63
N GLU A 589 -23.42 5.06 10.75
CA GLU A 589 -23.19 6.45 10.42
C GLU A 589 -24.38 7.07 9.67
N CYS A 590 -25.03 6.34 8.77
CA CYS A 590 -26.27 6.78 8.13
C CYS A 590 -27.37 7.05 9.17
N ARG A 591 -27.56 6.17 10.16
CA ARG A 591 -28.55 6.40 11.23
C ARG A 591 -28.24 7.68 12.01
N ARG A 592 -26.97 7.91 12.34
CA ARG A 592 -26.50 9.11 13.04
C ARG A 592 -26.78 10.37 12.21
N LYS A 593 -26.44 10.35 10.92
CA LYS A 593 -26.67 11.46 9.99
C LYS A 593 -28.16 11.74 9.78
N ALA A 594 -29.02 10.72 9.76
CA ALA A 594 -30.46 10.88 9.61
C ALA A 594 -31.05 11.57 10.85
N LYS A 595 -30.64 11.15 12.04
CA LYS A 595 -31.04 11.80 13.30
C LYS A 595 -30.59 13.26 13.37
N ALA A 596 -29.46 13.59 12.75
CA ALA A 596 -28.93 14.95 12.66
C ALA A 596 -29.51 15.79 11.50
N GLY A 597 -30.39 15.23 10.66
CA GLY A 597 -30.94 15.92 9.48
C GLY A 597 -29.93 16.18 8.36
N ILE A 598 -28.81 15.44 8.33
CA ILE A 598 -27.71 15.62 7.36
C ILE A 598 -27.95 14.82 6.08
N LEU A 599 -28.62 13.66 6.17
CA LEU A 599 -28.97 12.85 5.00
C LEU A 599 -30.04 13.57 4.17
N THR A 600 -29.88 13.57 2.85
CA THR A 600 -30.89 14.15 1.96
C THR A 600 -32.16 13.30 1.97
N PRO A 601 -33.35 13.88 1.70
CA PRO A 601 -34.60 13.12 1.63
C PRO A 601 -34.53 11.94 0.63
N ALA A 602 -33.86 12.14 -0.51
CA ALA A 602 -33.64 11.08 -1.50
C ALA A 602 -32.82 9.91 -0.93
N GLN A 603 -31.74 10.20 -0.18
CA GLN A 603 -30.91 9.17 0.44
C GLN A 603 -31.66 8.39 1.53
N VAL A 604 -32.48 9.07 2.32
CA VAL A 604 -33.35 8.42 3.30
C VAL A 604 -34.36 7.50 2.62
N GLN A 605 -34.96 7.95 1.51
CA GLN A 605 -35.91 7.15 0.75
C GLN A 605 -35.24 5.89 0.22
N THR A 606 -34.06 6.00 -0.39
CA THR A 606 -33.36 4.84 -0.95
C THR A 606 -33.01 3.78 0.10
N LEU A 607 -32.63 4.17 1.33
CA LEU A 607 -32.41 3.22 2.42
C LEU A 607 -33.72 2.59 2.94
N THR A 608 -34.80 3.37 2.94
CA THR A 608 -36.14 2.94 3.36
C THR A 608 -36.73 1.92 2.37
N ASP A 609 -36.46 2.09 1.07
CA ASP A 609 -36.87 1.14 0.03
C ASP A 609 -36.16 -0.22 0.18
N ILE A 610 -34.97 -0.26 0.80
CA ILE A 610 -34.25 -1.51 1.10
C ILE A 610 -34.82 -2.19 2.36
N ASP A 611 -34.96 -1.44 3.45
CA ASP A 611 -35.59 -1.92 4.68
C ASP A 611 -36.29 -0.74 5.38
N PRO A 612 -37.63 -0.74 5.50
CA PRO A 612 -38.36 0.32 6.19
C PRO A 612 -37.91 0.51 7.65
N TRP A 613 -37.30 -0.52 8.26
CA TRP A 613 -36.79 -0.52 9.63
C TRP A 613 -35.26 -0.39 9.71
N TRP A 614 -34.60 0.18 8.68
CA TRP A 614 -33.17 0.44 8.71
C TRP A 614 -32.77 1.40 9.84
N ASN A 615 -33.65 2.36 10.20
CA ASN A 615 -33.49 3.31 11.31
C ASN A 615 -34.71 3.27 12.26
N PRO A 616 -34.86 2.21 13.08
CA PRO A 616 -36.06 2.00 13.88
C PRO A 616 -36.10 2.87 15.14
N PRO A 617 -37.29 3.16 15.70
CA PRO A 617 -37.43 3.89 16.97
C PRO A 617 -37.05 3.05 18.20
N PHE A 618 -36.74 1.77 18.01
CA PHE A 618 -36.27 0.82 19.03
C PHE A 618 -34.86 0.32 18.71
N THR A 619 -34.29 -0.53 19.56
CA THR A 619 -32.89 -0.95 19.38
C THR A 619 -32.68 -1.76 18.09
N VAL A 620 -31.57 -1.52 17.39
CA VAL A 620 -31.17 -2.28 16.19
C VAL A 620 -30.91 -3.76 16.50
N THR A 621 -30.52 -4.06 17.74
CA THR A 621 -30.42 -5.44 18.24
C THR A 621 -31.78 -6.12 18.25
N TRP A 622 -32.85 -5.42 18.67
CA TRP A 622 -34.20 -5.98 18.60
C TRP A 622 -34.59 -6.33 17.16
N ARG A 623 -34.29 -5.46 16.18
CA ARG A 623 -34.54 -5.73 14.75
C ARG A 623 -33.83 -6.99 14.24
N ARG A 624 -32.58 -7.22 14.67
CA ARG A 624 -31.83 -8.46 14.35
C ARG A 624 -32.50 -9.70 14.93
N PHE A 625 -32.87 -9.68 16.21
CA PHE A 625 -33.57 -10.80 16.85
C PHE A 625 -34.93 -11.08 16.21
N TYR A 626 -35.64 -10.04 15.78
CA TYR A 626 -36.88 -10.17 15.03
C TYR A 626 -36.67 -10.90 13.69
N ALA A 627 -35.59 -10.60 12.95
CA ALA A 627 -35.29 -11.30 11.70
C ALA A 627 -35.05 -12.82 11.94
N TYR A 628 -34.32 -13.19 12.99
CA TYR A 628 -34.17 -14.59 13.39
C TYR A 628 -35.50 -15.24 13.77
N ALA A 629 -36.36 -14.53 14.50
CA ALA A 629 -37.69 -15.02 14.86
C ALA A 629 -38.56 -15.24 13.62
N LYS A 630 -38.58 -14.28 12.69
CA LYS A 630 -39.32 -14.37 11.43
C LYS A 630 -38.87 -15.57 10.60
N ALA A 631 -37.57 -15.71 10.37
CA ALA A 631 -37.01 -16.84 9.61
C ALA A 631 -37.36 -18.19 10.26
N HIS A 632 -37.30 -18.29 11.59
CA HIS A 632 -37.69 -19.51 12.30
C HIS A 632 -39.18 -19.85 12.13
N VAL A 633 -40.07 -18.85 12.23
CA VAL A 633 -41.52 -19.03 12.04
C VAL A 633 -41.83 -19.46 10.60
N GLU A 634 -41.21 -18.82 9.61
CA GLU A 634 -41.37 -19.17 8.20
C GLU A 634 -40.90 -20.59 7.90
N GLN A 635 -39.81 -21.04 8.53
CA GLN A 635 -39.27 -22.39 8.33
C GLN A 635 -40.12 -23.49 9.00
N HIS A 636 -40.66 -23.25 10.19
CA HIS A 636 -41.35 -24.29 10.99
C HIS A 636 -42.88 -24.20 10.96
N GLY A 637 -43.42 -23.14 10.35
CA GLY A 637 -44.87 -22.92 10.24
C GLY A 637 -45.57 -22.60 11.56
N ASN A 638 -44.84 -22.41 12.66
CA ASN A 638 -45.40 -22.04 13.95
C ASN A 638 -44.45 -21.18 14.80
N GLY A 639 -45.03 -20.38 15.69
CA GLY A 639 -44.32 -19.50 16.64
C GLY A 639 -43.81 -20.20 17.91
N HIS A 640 -43.82 -21.53 17.96
CA HIS A 640 -43.40 -22.26 19.15
C HIS A 640 -41.89 -22.48 19.14
N VAL A 641 -41.18 -21.66 19.92
CA VAL A 641 -39.73 -21.77 20.11
C VAL A 641 -39.44 -22.17 21.55
N PRO A 642 -38.81 -23.33 21.81
CA PRO A 642 -38.44 -23.74 23.15
C PRO A 642 -37.60 -22.66 23.85
N ASN A 643 -37.85 -22.39 25.13
CA ASN A 643 -37.16 -21.31 25.84
C ASN A 643 -35.62 -21.49 25.86
N ALA A 644 -35.13 -22.74 25.82
CA ALA A 644 -33.70 -23.06 25.77
C ALA A 644 -33.08 -22.96 24.37
N TYR A 645 -33.89 -22.77 23.31
CA TYR A 645 -33.40 -22.75 21.94
C TYR A 645 -32.44 -21.60 21.67
N LYS A 646 -31.34 -21.92 21.00
CA LYS A 646 -30.37 -20.98 20.43
C LYS A 646 -30.29 -21.20 18.92
N THR A 647 -30.10 -20.14 18.14
CA THR A 647 -29.78 -20.27 16.71
C THR A 647 -28.43 -20.98 16.52
N PRO A 648 -28.10 -21.48 15.32
CA PRO A 648 -26.78 -22.02 15.01
C PRO A 648 -25.63 -21.08 15.40
N ASP A 649 -25.85 -19.77 15.26
CA ASP A 649 -24.88 -18.72 15.63
C ASP A 649 -24.88 -18.36 17.13
N GLY A 650 -25.53 -19.17 17.97
CA GLY A 650 -25.54 -19.04 19.43
C GLY A 650 -26.51 -17.99 20.00
N VAL A 651 -27.37 -17.38 19.17
CA VAL A 651 -28.32 -16.35 19.62
C VAL A 651 -29.44 -16.99 20.45
N PRO A 652 -29.69 -16.56 21.71
CA PRO A 652 -30.70 -17.16 22.59
C PRO A 652 -32.13 -16.72 22.21
N LEU A 653 -32.59 -17.19 21.05
CA LEU A 653 -33.85 -16.79 20.43
C LEU A 653 -35.06 -17.18 21.29
N GLY A 654 -35.07 -18.38 21.89
CA GLY A 654 -36.18 -18.84 22.74
C GLY A 654 -36.43 -17.93 23.94
N GLN A 655 -35.38 -17.56 24.66
CA GLN A 655 -35.46 -16.64 25.80
C GLN A 655 -35.90 -15.25 25.37
N TRP A 656 -35.41 -14.78 24.22
CA TRP A 656 -35.79 -13.47 23.69
C TRP A 656 -37.27 -13.41 23.33
N ILE A 657 -37.79 -14.42 22.60
CA ILE A 657 -39.22 -14.52 22.25
C ILE A 657 -40.06 -14.58 23.52
N SER A 658 -39.68 -15.43 24.48
CA SER A 658 -40.38 -15.54 25.77
C SER A 658 -40.46 -14.20 26.49
N ARG A 659 -39.37 -13.44 26.53
CA ARG A 659 -39.34 -12.09 27.11
C ARG A 659 -40.28 -11.12 26.38
N GLN A 660 -40.29 -11.14 25.03
CA GLN A 660 -41.17 -10.27 24.24
C GLN A 660 -42.64 -10.57 24.50
N ARG A 661 -43.03 -11.85 24.53
CA ARG A 661 -44.40 -12.28 24.77
C ARG A 661 -44.87 -12.00 26.20
N ASN A 662 -43.98 -12.12 27.19
CA ASN A 662 -44.29 -11.77 28.57
C ASN A 662 -44.54 -10.26 28.75
N HIS A 663 -43.73 -9.43 28.10
CA HIS A 663 -43.77 -7.96 28.24
C HIS A 663 -44.47 -7.27 27.07
N PHE A 664 -45.31 -7.99 26.32
CA PHE A 664 -45.89 -7.54 25.05
C PHE A 664 -46.60 -6.19 25.16
N HIS A 665 -47.36 -5.99 26.25
CA HIS A 665 -48.12 -4.77 26.54
C HIS A 665 -47.26 -3.53 26.83
N THR A 666 -45.95 -3.70 27.04
CA THR A 666 -44.99 -2.61 27.26
C THR A 666 -44.09 -2.35 26.04
N LEU A 667 -44.24 -3.15 24.97
CA LEU A 667 -43.47 -2.97 23.75
C LEU A 667 -43.87 -1.68 23.03
N HIS A 668 -42.94 -1.12 22.27
CA HIS A 668 -43.26 -0.04 21.36
C HIS A 668 -44.34 -0.51 20.35
N PRO A 669 -45.33 0.31 19.94
CA PRO A 669 -46.42 -0.10 19.05
C PRO A 669 -45.93 -0.83 17.79
N ALA A 670 -44.92 -0.28 17.12
CA ALA A 670 -44.29 -0.93 15.96
C ALA A 670 -43.64 -2.31 16.26
N GLN A 671 -43.11 -2.54 17.46
CA GLN A 671 -42.58 -3.86 17.84
C GLN A 671 -43.72 -4.87 18.02
N ALA A 672 -44.82 -4.46 18.64
CA ALA A 672 -46.01 -5.29 18.80
C ALA A 672 -46.61 -5.66 17.42
N GLU A 673 -46.76 -4.69 16.52
CA GLU A 673 -47.21 -4.92 15.14
C GLU A 673 -46.31 -5.90 14.39
N LEU A 674 -44.99 -5.73 14.45
CA LEU A 674 -44.04 -6.63 13.82
C LEU A 674 -44.15 -8.07 14.34
N LEU A 675 -44.30 -8.25 15.66
CA LEU A 675 -44.46 -9.58 16.27
C LEU A 675 -45.79 -10.23 15.89
N LEU A 676 -46.88 -9.47 15.86
CA LEU A 676 -48.19 -9.97 15.40
C LEU A 676 -48.16 -10.40 13.93
N ALA A 677 -47.41 -9.69 13.08
CA ALA A 677 -47.22 -10.04 11.67
C ALA A 677 -46.54 -11.40 11.46
N ILE A 678 -45.85 -11.93 12.47
CA ILE A 678 -45.28 -13.29 12.48
C ILE A 678 -45.98 -14.22 13.48
N HIS A 679 -47.24 -13.89 13.83
CA HIS A 679 -48.10 -14.66 14.72
C HIS A 679 -47.53 -14.87 16.15
N LEU A 680 -46.78 -13.91 16.66
CA LEU A 680 -46.28 -13.88 18.04
C LEU A 680 -47.01 -12.82 18.87
N GLY A 681 -47.98 -13.25 19.68
CA GLY A 681 -48.69 -12.40 20.63
C GLY A 681 -48.37 -12.68 22.10
N PRO A 682 -49.01 -11.96 23.05
CA PRO A 682 -48.74 -12.10 24.48
C PRO A 682 -49.01 -13.51 25.00
N TYR A 683 -48.44 -13.85 26.16
CA TYR A 683 -48.93 -14.98 26.94
C TYR A 683 -50.13 -14.53 27.77
N ALA A 684 -51.25 -15.28 27.73
CA ALA A 684 -52.41 -14.97 28.56
C ALA A 684 -52.06 -14.88 30.06
N ALA A 685 -51.14 -15.74 30.51
CA ALA A 685 -50.64 -15.76 31.88
C ALA A 685 -49.77 -14.54 32.25
N SER A 686 -49.22 -13.79 31.28
CA SER A 686 -48.40 -12.60 31.55
C SER A 686 -49.22 -11.32 31.62
N ILE A 687 -50.45 -11.33 31.09
CA ILE A 687 -51.36 -10.17 31.12
C ILE A 687 -52.44 -10.29 32.20
N TYR A 688 -52.59 -11.44 32.85
CA TYR A 688 -53.56 -11.67 33.93
C TYR A 688 -53.01 -12.60 35.02
N HIS A 689 -52.97 -12.11 36.26
CA HIS A 689 -52.40 -12.79 37.43
C HIS A 689 -53.46 -13.14 38.50
N GLY A 690 -54.75 -13.04 38.16
CA GLY A 690 -55.84 -13.25 39.11
C GLY A 690 -55.93 -14.68 39.66
N PRO A 691 -56.89 -14.93 40.57
CA PRO A 691 -57.03 -16.20 41.30
C PRO A 691 -57.17 -17.43 40.37
N ARG A 692 -56.93 -18.63 40.93
CA ARG A 692 -56.96 -19.91 40.19
C ARG A 692 -58.02 -20.90 40.73
N GLY A 693 -58.77 -20.51 41.75
CA GLY A 693 -59.42 -21.45 42.65
C GLY A 693 -60.88 -21.78 42.31
N THR A 694 -61.56 -20.93 41.55
CA THR A 694 -62.99 -21.11 41.25
C THR A 694 -63.24 -21.48 39.78
N GLU A 695 -64.37 -22.13 39.50
CA GLU A 695 -64.81 -22.43 38.12
C GLU A 695 -64.97 -21.14 37.28
N ARG A 696 -65.38 -20.04 37.92
CA ARG A 696 -65.43 -18.71 37.28
C ARG A 696 -64.04 -18.27 36.81
N ASP A 697 -63.02 -18.40 37.67
CA ASP A 697 -61.65 -17.99 37.36
C ASP A 697 -61.06 -18.82 36.21
N GLN A 698 -61.32 -20.13 36.22
CA GLN A 698 -60.92 -21.03 35.14
C GLN A 698 -61.61 -20.64 33.84
N GLY A 699 -62.93 -20.42 33.87
CA GLY A 699 -63.71 -19.98 32.71
C GLY A 699 -63.21 -18.65 32.13
N PHE A 700 -62.90 -17.65 32.97
CA PHE A 700 -62.33 -16.39 32.49
C PHE A 700 -60.97 -16.60 31.79
N ARG A 701 -60.09 -17.42 32.37
CA ARG A 701 -58.76 -17.70 31.81
C ARG A 701 -58.83 -18.41 30.47
N GLU A 702 -59.72 -19.38 30.31
CA GLU A 702 -59.94 -20.07 29.03
C GLU A 702 -60.42 -19.10 27.95
N HIS A 703 -61.36 -18.20 28.28
CA HIS A 703 -61.82 -17.18 27.35
C HIS A 703 -60.75 -16.11 27.06
N LEU A 704 -59.92 -15.76 28.04
CA LEU A 704 -58.78 -14.86 27.83
C LEU A 704 -57.72 -15.51 26.94
N GLN A 705 -57.46 -16.80 27.07
CA GLN A 705 -56.58 -17.54 26.15
C GLN A 705 -57.12 -17.51 24.71
N ALA A 706 -58.42 -17.71 24.53
CA ALA A 706 -59.08 -17.59 23.23
C ALA A 706 -59.00 -16.15 22.68
N ALA A 707 -59.18 -15.14 23.54
CA ALA A 707 -59.04 -13.73 23.17
C ALA A 707 -57.61 -13.40 22.72
N VAL A 708 -56.59 -13.91 23.43
CA VAL A 708 -55.17 -13.75 23.07
C VAL A 708 -54.85 -14.45 21.75
N ALA A 709 -55.38 -15.65 21.50
CA ALA A 709 -55.19 -16.37 20.24
C ALA A 709 -55.78 -15.58 19.06
N TYR A 710 -57.03 -15.12 19.20
CA TYR A 710 -57.70 -14.28 18.21
C TYR A 710 -56.93 -12.96 17.97
N PHE A 711 -56.52 -12.28 19.04
CA PHE A 711 -55.74 -11.06 18.97
C PHE A 711 -54.39 -11.28 18.26
N THR A 712 -53.72 -12.40 18.53
CA THR A 712 -52.44 -12.75 17.89
C THR A 712 -52.59 -12.92 16.38
N ARG A 713 -53.75 -13.45 15.95
CA ARG A 713 -54.05 -13.69 14.54
C ARG A 713 -54.54 -12.43 13.81
N GLU A 714 -55.43 -11.67 14.44
CA GLU A 714 -56.17 -10.57 13.80
C GLU A 714 -55.64 -9.18 14.18
N GLY A 715 -54.75 -9.08 15.17
CA GLY A 715 -54.22 -7.82 15.70
C GLY A 715 -55.22 -6.95 16.48
N HIS A 716 -56.47 -7.42 16.63
CA HIS A 716 -57.54 -6.72 17.32
C HIS A 716 -58.53 -7.69 17.97
N LEU A 717 -59.34 -7.21 18.93
CA LEU A 717 -60.39 -8.01 19.57
C LEU A 717 -61.82 -7.68 19.05
N ARG A 718 -61.95 -7.42 17.75
CA ARG A 718 -63.24 -7.26 17.06
C ARG A 718 -63.77 -8.62 16.61
N VAL A 719 -64.25 -9.38 17.58
CA VAL A 719 -64.73 -10.77 17.37
C VAL A 719 -66.20 -10.76 16.89
N PRO A 720 -66.55 -11.46 15.80
CA PRO A 720 -67.95 -11.66 15.39
C PRO A 720 -68.77 -12.38 16.47
N ALA A 721 -70.05 -12.01 16.65
CA ALA A 721 -70.88 -12.51 17.76
C ALA A 721 -71.04 -14.04 17.82
N ARG A 722 -70.95 -14.74 16.68
CA ARG A 722 -71.05 -16.21 16.58
C ARG A 722 -69.69 -16.91 16.46
N HIS A 723 -68.58 -16.17 16.56
CA HIS A 723 -67.24 -16.73 16.40
C HIS A 723 -66.89 -17.71 17.51
N VAL A 724 -66.32 -18.84 17.12
CA VAL A 724 -65.77 -19.86 18.00
C VAL A 724 -64.27 -19.95 17.72
N GLU A 725 -63.46 -19.66 18.73
CA GLU A 725 -62.00 -19.78 18.63
C GLU A 725 -61.61 -21.18 19.10
N THR A 726 -60.76 -21.85 18.33
CA THR A 726 -60.25 -23.18 18.69
C THR A 726 -58.87 -23.01 19.32
N LEU A 727 -58.74 -23.42 20.58
CA LEU A 727 -57.44 -23.41 21.26
C LEU A 727 -56.55 -24.53 20.74
N TRP A 728 -55.25 -24.46 21.03
CA TRP A 728 -54.25 -25.48 20.66
C TRP A 728 -54.56 -26.89 21.19
N SER A 729 -55.47 -27.02 22.17
CA SER A 729 -55.96 -28.28 22.72
C SER A 729 -57.18 -28.84 21.98
N ASP A 730 -57.50 -28.32 20.78
CA ASP A 730 -58.73 -28.60 20.02
C ASP A 730 -60.03 -28.28 20.77
N HIS A 731 -59.94 -27.48 21.84
CA HIS A 731 -61.09 -27.09 22.64
C HIS A 731 -61.79 -25.87 22.02
N PRO A 732 -63.07 -25.97 21.60
CA PRO A 732 -63.81 -24.86 21.03
C PRO A 732 -64.32 -23.90 22.13
N VAL A 733 -63.95 -22.63 22.03
CA VAL A 733 -64.39 -21.57 22.96
C VAL A 733 -65.30 -20.59 22.21
N ARG A 734 -66.52 -20.38 22.71
CA ARG A 734 -67.52 -19.43 22.13
C ARG A 734 -67.15 -17.97 22.41
N LEU A 735 -65.98 -17.55 21.93
CA LEU A 735 -65.37 -16.25 22.19
C LEU A 735 -66.29 -15.09 21.78
N GLY A 736 -66.97 -15.18 20.64
CA GLY A 736 -67.86 -14.11 20.15
C GLY A 736 -69.02 -13.79 21.09
N ALA A 737 -69.67 -14.84 21.63
CA ALA A 737 -70.78 -14.69 22.56
C ALA A 737 -70.31 -14.12 23.91
N TRP A 738 -69.14 -14.55 24.38
CA TRP A 738 -68.55 -14.09 25.63
C TRP A 738 -68.12 -12.62 25.57
N ILE A 739 -67.43 -12.21 24.50
CA ILE A 739 -67.05 -10.81 24.25
C ILE A 739 -68.29 -9.90 24.19
N HIS A 740 -69.37 -10.35 23.55
CA HIS A 740 -70.62 -9.60 23.49
C HIS A 740 -71.29 -9.47 24.88
N LYS A 741 -71.31 -10.54 25.67
CA LYS A 741 -71.85 -10.54 27.04
C LYS A 741 -71.12 -9.54 27.93
N ILE A 742 -69.78 -9.57 27.91
CA ILE A 742 -68.93 -8.70 28.72
C ILE A 742 -69.04 -7.22 28.29
N ARG A 743 -69.20 -6.94 26.99
CA ARG A 743 -69.47 -5.56 26.51
C ARG A 743 -70.81 -5.02 27.01
N LYS A 744 -71.82 -5.88 27.11
CA LYS A 744 -73.17 -5.49 27.58
C LYS A 744 -73.20 -5.21 29.08
N ASP A 745 -72.38 -5.91 29.85
CA ASP A 745 -72.25 -5.71 31.30
C ASP A 745 -70.77 -5.69 31.74
N PRO A 746 -70.05 -4.57 31.51
CA PRO A 746 -68.65 -4.43 31.92
C PRO A 746 -68.43 -4.39 33.43
N GLY A 747 -69.50 -4.23 34.22
CA GLY A 747 -69.48 -4.25 35.68
C GLY A 747 -69.35 -5.64 36.27
N SER A 748 -69.58 -6.69 35.46
CA SER A 748 -69.40 -8.09 35.86
C SER A 748 -67.94 -8.52 36.03
N LEU A 749 -66.98 -7.73 35.51
CA LEU A 749 -65.55 -8.00 35.56
C LEU A 749 -64.87 -7.31 36.74
N THR A 750 -63.84 -7.95 37.29
CA THR A 750 -62.90 -7.29 38.19
C THR A 750 -62.03 -6.30 37.44
N GLU A 751 -61.41 -5.36 38.17
CA GLU A 751 -60.49 -4.39 37.57
C GLU A 751 -59.29 -5.07 36.89
N GLU A 752 -58.76 -6.15 37.47
CA GLU A 752 -57.67 -6.93 36.87
C GLU A 752 -58.09 -7.66 35.58
N GLU A 753 -59.32 -8.19 35.54
CA GLU A 753 -59.90 -8.84 34.36
C GLU A 753 -60.10 -7.83 33.22
N ARG A 754 -60.57 -6.62 33.55
CA ARG A 754 -60.73 -5.51 32.60
C ARG A 754 -59.38 -5.09 32.01
N GLN A 755 -58.38 -4.86 32.85
CA GLN A 755 -57.03 -4.48 32.41
C GLN A 755 -56.38 -5.54 31.52
N ALA A 756 -56.61 -6.83 31.80
CA ALA A 756 -56.11 -7.92 30.96
C ALA A 756 -56.69 -7.86 29.54
N LEU A 757 -57.99 -7.56 29.39
CA LEU A 757 -58.65 -7.40 28.10
C LEU A 757 -58.19 -6.13 27.37
N GLU A 758 -57.95 -5.04 28.08
CA GLU A 758 -57.40 -3.80 27.51
C GLU A 758 -55.99 -4.00 26.94
N ARG A 759 -55.15 -4.83 27.59
CA ARG A 759 -53.82 -5.22 27.10
C ARG A 759 -53.83 -6.00 25.79
N VAL A 760 -54.98 -6.53 25.37
CA VAL A 760 -55.20 -7.16 24.04
C VAL A 760 -56.15 -6.33 23.16
N HIS A 761 -56.16 -5.02 23.38
CA HIS A 761 -56.89 -4.03 22.59
C HIS A 761 -58.42 -4.27 22.54
N MET A 762 -59.00 -4.66 23.68
CA MET A 762 -60.46 -4.72 23.82
C MET A 762 -61.08 -3.34 23.63
N VAL A 763 -62.05 -3.27 22.72
CA VAL A 763 -62.91 -2.09 22.54
C VAL A 763 -64.22 -2.33 23.29
N TRP A 764 -64.56 -1.44 24.22
CA TRP A 764 -65.76 -1.56 25.07
C TRP A 764 -67.04 -1.05 24.39
N ASP A 765 -66.97 0.00 23.57
CA ASP A 765 -68.11 0.55 22.82
C ASP A 765 -68.00 0.26 21.30
N PRO A 766 -68.90 -0.54 20.70
CA PRO A 766 -68.87 -0.82 19.27
C PRO A 766 -69.18 0.39 18.37
N LYS A 767 -69.81 1.47 18.87
CA LYS A 767 -70.18 2.65 18.07
C LYS A 767 -68.98 3.58 17.75
N LEU A 768 -67.88 3.47 18.49
CA LEU A 768 -66.64 4.24 18.25
C LEU A 768 -65.69 3.59 17.22
N GLY A 769 -66.07 2.46 16.61
CA GLY A 769 -65.24 1.69 15.68
C GLY A 769 -65.20 2.17 14.23
N THR A 770 -65.98 3.19 13.83
CA THR A 770 -66.06 3.68 12.45
C THR A 770 -65.32 5.01 12.25
N ARG A 771 -63.99 4.95 12.09
CA ARG A 771 -63.16 5.74 11.16
C ARG A 771 -61.69 5.64 11.53
N ARG A 772 -60.95 4.86 10.75
CA ARG A 772 -59.59 5.19 10.33
C ARG A 772 -59.38 4.51 8.98
N THR A 773 -59.84 5.18 7.93
CA THR A 773 -59.37 4.96 6.57
C THR A 773 -57.86 5.27 6.54
N PRO A 774 -57.03 4.53 5.79
CA PRO A 774 -55.61 4.88 5.64
C PRO A 774 -55.48 6.27 4.99
N PRO A 775 -54.42 7.05 5.28
CA PRO A 775 -54.16 8.25 4.51
C PRO A 775 -53.84 7.84 3.06
N ALA A 776 -54.63 8.35 2.12
CA ALA A 776 -54.35 8.25 0.69
C ALA A 776 -53.11 9.09 0.35
N ASP A 777 -52.33 8.57 -0.60
CA ASP A 777 -51.18 9.20 -1.25
C ASP A 777 -51.39 10.70 -1.49
N GLN A 778 -50.46 11.51 -1.01
CA GLN A 778 -50.28 12.87 -1.50
C GLN A 778 -49.31 12.84 -2.68
N THR A 779 -49.82 12.54 -3.87
CA THR A 779 -49.18 12.95 -5.11
C THR A 779 -49.33 14.46 -5.26
N SER A 780 -48.20 15.14 -5.23
CA SER A 780 -48.02 16.56 -5.50
C SER A 780 -48.24 16.86 -6.98
N THR A 781 -49.28 17.61 -7.30
CA THR A 781 -49.38 18.39 -8.55
C THR A 781 -49.75 19.83 -8.20
N THR A 782 -48.75 20.70 -8.18
CA THR A 782 -48.94 22.15 -8.20
C THR A 782 -48.57 22.65 -9.60
N THR A 783 -49.55 22.69 -10.50
CA THR A 783 -49.58 23.57 -11.67
C THR A 783 -50.18 24.90 -11.24
N GLY A 784 -49.51 26.00 -11.57
CA GLY A 784 -49.73 27.33 -10.99
C GLY A 784 -50.77 28.22 -11.65
N ARG A 785 -50.69 29.49 -11.23
CA ARG A 785 -51.17 30.79 -11.74
C ARG A 785 -51.54 31.64 -10.50
N ALA A 786 -51.13 32.88 -10.32
CA ALA A 786 -50.58 33.90 -11.21
C ALA A 786 -49.47 34.70 -10.51
#